data_AF-A0A8J1UZ36-F1
#
_entry.id   AF-A0A8J1UZ36-F1
#
_cell.length_a   1.000
_cell.length_b   1.000
_cell.length_c   1.000
_cell.angle_alpha   90.00
_cell.angle_beta   90.00
_cell.angle_gamma   90.00
#
_symmetry.space_group_name_H-M   'P 1'
#
loop_
_entity.id
_entity.type
_entity.pdbx_description
1 polymer ?
#
loop_
_entity_poly.entity_id
_entity_poly.type
_entity_poly.pdbx_seq_one_letter_code
_entity_poly.pdbx_strand_id
1 'polypeptide(L)'
;MRTNGLGFLGVIFAVFLAQGFGEEETVCKGQWGNFYNGSCYLVIEVHWSRRQNHQGASKLCSEMGSRLLSIDTTEEIQQLGVHLNNTIQQNVGVGKEFWIDTWLGGKAVKPKQCLIINNWNNRNGDTSIYNRGVKPCDMRRNWICKGDIGHVNNMVEREMLRNNLAVLSKQLMSQNLAIEEQVRSNGDSGLKQTRRTLTGSRPYHSDTHTSNRMAAMHDHANNIRTVGLGEFAAVLNGVEFRTRHNDFRLNMPSRTDPSYGAMEEIPFPPVPPSVLKKTNVQGQVNEMREYFRAWANQDTKLRDYKPYFRPVLCYLEGMWTNSGDNIEEPFFSDRHFIDAATWSELESKVRFTAATGGKSLQENYSYLPVKIQKLFNDTFPVFAQWNYRIACHPISGDLPLNRFRVVDDVSSRMAFKKTFDQHAKTRAARFELNQWDQDKWRPDGIFHPRAGLLDKLMSEIPGRNNYMANLVDDAFGLPAQGLKPGAGPLNAGFYHRWYKGPRNDAMGVSMRARGYSDSSVFMAMTNQSKVSSVDLDDQCKNVKGKRTCQHYSQRWTYAIPLEIIYLTPLSTWNPYDLEYKGNAYSPLGKTVQAGGRNGGTKPDKAYNGINSRAYYLTPQEFFKGGIVGRDPADTAKGSAGVLDKKGKVRAVKASGIRIFFPNIPGVGTLRQRWPIAPVHGEGSAVWKELEAIKDILFNPQKYRHMYPSGGNVVPPDDGDLSLQVAYTTSDPPGAHSHIVTLTQQQAKDVRNGKSVVAFTSEDNSHQHQLTISYQANPPRYFIAKCDNRNTCWDKHAATLTPVSSFDTAL
;
A
#
# COMPACT_ATOMS: atom_id res chain seq x y z
N MET A 1 24.23 -23.20 -23.43
CA MET A 1 24.59 -22.95 -22.01
C MET A 1 24.48 -24.27 -21.25
N ARG A 2 25.60 -24.82 -20.76
CA ARG A 2 25.66 -26.11 -20.04
C ARG A 2 25.67 -25.84 -18.53
N THR A 3 24.60 -26.22 -17.85
CA THR A 3 24.47 -26.17 -16.39
C THR A 3 25.05 -27.44 -15.78
N ASN A 4 26.03 -27.31 -14.87
CA ASN A 4 26.57 -28.41 -14.07
C ASN A 4 26.64 -27.95 -12.61
N GLY A 5 25.79 -28.53 -11.76
CA GLY A 5 25.76 -28.23 -10.33
C GLY A 5 24.45 -28.66 -9.66
N LEU A 6 24.21 -29.98 -9.62
CA LEU A 6 23.20 -30.61 -8.76
C LEU A 6 23.93 -31.70 -7.98
N GLY A 7 23.91 -31.59 -6.65
CA GLY A 7 24.37 -32.65 -5.75
C GLY A 7 23.46 -33.86 -5.93
N PHE A 8 24.07 -35.00 -6.27
CA PHE A 8 23.59 -36.39 -6.36
C PHE A 8 22.15 -36.78 -6.81
N LEU A 9 21.21 -35.85 -7.00
CA LEU A 9 19.81 -36.12 -7.37
C LEU A 9 19.32 -35.32 -8.57
N GLY A 10 20.21 -34.78 -9.40
CA GLY A 10 19.78 -33.97 -10.53
C GLY A 10 20.67 -34.10 -11.75
N VAL A 11 20.61 -35.22 -12.46
CA VAL A 11 20.75 -35.27 -13.93
C VAL A 11 20.14 -36.59 -14.41
N ILE A 12 18.83 -36.63 -14.69
CA ILE A 12 18.28 -37.55 -15.70
C ILE A 12 17.18 -36.80 -16.45
N PHE A 13 17.42 -36.47 -17.72
CA PHE A 13 16.46 -35.84 -18.64
C PHE A 13 16.41 -36.67 -19.94
N ALA A 14 15.25 -37.24 -20.25
CA ALA A 14 14.80 -37.60 -21.60
C ALA A 14 13.27 -37.83 -21.57
N VAL A 15 12.63 -37.47 -22.68
CA VAL A 15 11.19 -37.24 -22.94
C VAL A 15 10.43 -38.55 -23.19
N PHE A 16 9.18 -38.69 -22.74
CA PHE A 16 7.98 -39.01 -23.56
C PHE A 16 6.66 -39.12 -22.75
N LEU A 17 5.58 -39.05 -23.53
CA LEU A 17 4.18 -38.71 -23.28
C LEU A 17 3.40 -39.62 -22.33
N ALA A 18 2.45 -39.00 -21.62
CA ALA A 18 1.41 -39.64 -20.84
C ALA A 18 0.39 -40.37 -21.73
N GLN A 19 0.03 -41.60 -21.36
CA GLN A 19 -1.28 -42.19 -21.63
C GLN A 19 -1.69 -43.10 -20.46
N GLY A 20 -2.95 -42.96 -20.02
CA GLY A 20 -3.70 -44.01 -19.32
C GLY A 20 -3.70 -43.93 -17.79
N PHE A 21 -4.74 -43.32 -17.22
CA PHE A 21 -5.20 -43.66 -15.86
C PHE A 21 -5.90 -45.02 -15.92
N GLY A 22 -5.34 -46.02 -15.25
CA GLY A 22 -5.92 -47.34 -15.01
C GLY A 22 -5.14 -48.02 -13.89
N GLU A 23 -5.86 -48.54 -12.90
CA GLU A 23 -5.37 -49.19 -11.68
C GLU A 23 -4.36 -50.32 -11.98
N GLU A 24 -3.21 -50.32 -11.30
CA GLU A 24 -2.48 -51.55 -10.94
C GLU A 24 -1.38 -51.22 -9.91
N GLU A 25 -1.52 -51.69 -8.66
CA GLU A 25 -0.52 -51.60 -7.58
C GLU A 25 0.77 -52.41 -7.85
N THR A 26 0.88 -53.01 -9.04
CA THR A 26 1.89 -54.01 -9.44
C THR A 26 3.00 -53.45 -10.34
N VAL A 27 3.02 -52.14 -10.63
CA VAL A 27 4.00 -51.50 -11.52
C VAL A 27 4.93 -50.52 -10.80
N CYS A 28 6.23 -50.64 -11.05
CA CYS A 28 7.31 -49.75 -10.60
C CYS A 28 7.18 -48.37 -11.23
N LYS A 29 7.26 -47.32 -10.41
CA LYS A 29 7.08 -45.92 -10.84
C LYS A 29 8.41 -45.26 -11.21
N GLY A 30 8.35 -44.28 -12.12
CA GLY A 30 9.50 -43.47 -12.53
C GLY A 30 10.45 -44.20 -13.48
N GLN A 31 11.75 -44.17 -13.19
CA GLN A 31 12.80 -44.79 -14.02
C GLN A 31 13.15 -46.23 -13.61
N TRP A 32 12.42 -46.74 -12.62
CA TRP A 32 12.53 -48.12 -12.19
C TRP A 32 11.72 -49.01 -13.12
N GLY A 33 12.36 -50.04 -13.67
CA GLY A 33 11.67 -51.06 -14.45
C GLY A 33 11.04 -52.11 -13.54
N ASN A 34 9.93 -52.70 -13.99
CA ASN A 34 9.32 -53.87 -13.35
C ASN A 34 10.31 -55.04 -13.34
N PHE A 35 10.53 -55.63 -12.16
CA PHE A 35 11.36 -56.81 -12.01
C PHE A 35 10.53 -58.01 -11.54
N TYR A 36 11.14 -59.19 -11.59
CA TYR A 36 10.52 -60.44 -11.15
C TYR A 36 10.06 -60.37 -9.68
N ASN A 37 8.91 -61.00 -9.39
CA ASN A 37 8.37 -61.21 -8.03
C ASN A 37 8.18 -59.92 -7.20
N GLY A 38 7.52 -58.91 -7.76
CA GLY A 38 7.18 -57.68 -7.03
C GLY A 38 8.39 -56.80 -6.66
N SER A 39 9.51 -56.96 -7.36
CA SER A 39 10.68 -56.10 -7.21
C SER A 39 10.77 -55.08 -8.34
N CYS A 40 11.55 -54.04 -8.14
CA CYS A 40 11.90 -53.02 -9.13
C CYS A 40 13.40 -53.00 -9.37
N TYR A 41 13.83 -52.66 -10.57
CA TYR A 41 15.25 -52.47 -10.89
C TYR A 41 15.55 -51.09 -11.49
N LEU A 42 16.72 -50.53 -11.17
CA LEU A 42 17.21 -49.27 -11.74
C LEU A 42 18.62 -49.47 -12.28
N VAL A 43 18.80 -49.29 -13.60
CA VAL A 43 20.10 -49.37 -14.26
C VAL A 43 20.77 -48.01 -14.20
N ILE A 44 21.89 -47.90 -13.47
CA ILE A 44 22.60 -46.64 -13.29
C ILE A 44 23.83 -46.61 -14.19
N GLU A 45 23.67 -45.90 -15.30
CA GLU A 45 24.76 -45.58 -16.21
C GLU A 45 25.23 -44.14 -15.99
N VAL A 46 26.52 -44.00 -15.68
CA VAL A 46 27.15 -42.69 -15.48
C VAL A 46 28.41 -42.54 -16.33
N HIS A 47 28.75 -41.30 -16.65
CA HIS A 47 30.01 -40.95 -17.29
C HIS A 47 31.20 -41.55 -16.52
N TRP A 48 32.28 -41.92 -17.22
CA TRP A 48 33.40 -42.68 -16.65
C TRP A 48 34.01 -42.05 -15.37
N SER A 49 34.00 -40.72 -15.28
CA SER A 49 34.49 -39.97 -14.12
C SER A 49 33.63 -40.10 -12.85
N ARG A 50 32.36 -40.52 -12.98
CA ARG A 50 31.39 -40.68 -11.88
C ARG A 50 31.09 -42.13 -11.51
N ARG A 51 31.66 -43.09 -12.23
CA ARG A 51 31.56 -44.52 -11.92
C ARG A 51 32.08 -44.81 -10.52
N GLN A 52 31.48 -45.79 -9.85
CA GLN A 52 31.79 -46.10 -8.45
C GLN A 52 32.44 -47.47 -8.31
N ASN A 53 33.25 -47.62 -7.26
CA ASN A 53 33.67 -48.94 -6.81
C ASN A 53 32.47 -49.71 -6.23
N HIS A 54 32.62 -51.02 -6.00
CA HIS A 54 31.48 -51.86 -5.60
C HIS A 54 30.85 -51.38 -4.28
N GLN A 55 31.67 -51.02 -3.29
CA GLN A 55 31.18 -50.49 -2.01
C GLN A 55 30.45 -49.14 -2.16
N GLY A 56 30.96 -48.25 -3.01
CA GLY A 56 30.31 -46.98 -3.34
C GLY A 56 28.98 -47.19 -4.04
N ALA A 57 28.92 -48.11 -5.01
CA ALA A 57 27.68 -48.48 -5.68
C ALA A 57 26.65 -49.08 -4.72
N SER A 58 27.09 -49.98 -3.83
CA SER A 58 26.26 -50.57 -2.76
C SER A 58 25.66 -49.49 -1.86
N LYS A 59 26.50 -48.57 -1.37
CA LYS A 59 26.08 -47.46 -0.54
C LYS A 59 25.04 -46.58 -1.24
N LEU A 60 25.25 -46.27 -2.52
CA LEU A 60 24.31 -45.47 -3.30
C LEU A 60 22.97 -46.17 -3.51
N CYS A 61 22.95 -47.48 -3.76
CA CYS A 61 21.69 -48.23 -3.78
C CYS A 61 20.98 -48.15 -2.42
N SER A 62 21.72 -48.31 -1.31
CA SER A 62 21.17 -48.22 0.04
C SER A 62 20.64 -46.85 0.40
N GLU A 63 21.28 -45.76 -0.05
CA GLU A 63 20.79 -44.39 0.10
C GLU A 63 19.44 -44.17 -0.61
N MET A 64 19.15 -44.96 -1.67
CA MET A 64 17.85 -45.00 -2.35
C MET A 64 16.89 -46.06 -1.77
N GLY A 65 17.13 -46.57 -0.55
CA GLY A 65 16.27 -47.59 0.06
C GLY A 65 16.24 -48.92 -0.70
N SER A 66 17.26 -49.18 -1.52
CA SER A 66 17.40 -50.35 -2.37
C SER A 66 18.71 -51.08 -2.05
N ARG A 67 19.00 -52.15 -2.77
CA ARG A 67 20.29 -52.86 -2.68
C ARG A 67 20.86 -53.06 -4.06
N LEU A 68 22.15 -53.37 -4.14
CA LEU A 68 22.72 -53.87 -5.39
C LEU A 68 21.92 -55.10 -5.85
N LEU A 69 21.74 -55.23 -7.16
CA LEU A 69 20.97 -56.32 -7.75
C LEU A 69 21.46 -57.67 -7.24
N SER A 70 20.57 -58.42 -6.60
CA SER A 70 20.76 -59.81 -6.19
C SER A 70 19.96 -60.68 -7.13
N ILE A 71 20.64 -61.61 -7.79
CA ILE A 71 20.02 -62.61 -8.66
C ILE A 71 20.08 -63.93 -7.90
N ASP A 72 18.93 -64.48 -7.54
CA ASP A 72 18.83 -65.64 -6.67
C ASP A 72 18.38 -66.90 -7.42
N THR A 73 17.67 -66.75 -8.55
CA THR A 73 17.21 -67.88 -9.37
C THR A 73 17.52 -67.74 -10.86
N THR A 74 17.44 -68.85 -11.59
CA THR A 74 17.61 -68.89 -13.04
C THR A 74 16.48 -68.18 -13.79
N GLU A 75 15.28 -68.17 -13.22
CA GLU A 75 14.11 -67.47 -13.77
C GLU A 75 14.31 -65.95 -13.70
N GLU A 76 14.92 -65.43 -12.63
CA GLU A 76 15.29 -64.01 -12.52
C GLU A 76 16.26 -63.58 -13.63
N ILE A 77 17.18 -64.46 -14.06
CA ILE A 77 18.12 -64.18 -15.17
C ILE A 77 17.37 -64.05 -16.49
N GLN A 78 16.43 -64.96 -16.77
CA GLN A 78 15.65 -64.95 -17.99
C GLN A 78 14.76 -63.69 -18.07
N GLN A 79 14.11 -63.33 -16.97
CA GLN A 79 13.24 -62.15 -16.87
C GLN A 79 14.02 -60.84 -16.94
N LEU A 80 15.17 -60.77 -16.23
CA LEU A 80 16.12 -59.68 -16.35
C LEU A 80 16.56 -59.55 -17.81
N GLY A 81 16.78 -60.66 -18.51
CA GLY A 81 17.22 -60.65 -19.89
C GLY A 81 16.18 -60.09 -20.86
N VAL A 82 14.91 -60.47 -20.73
CA VAL A 82 13.81 -59.91 -21.54
C VAL A 82 13.64 -58.40 -21.30
N HIS A 83 13.67 -57.97 -20.04
CA HIS A 83 13.46 -56.57 -19.67
C HIS A 83 14.65 -55.67 -20.01
N LEU A 84 15.86 -56.13 -19.69
CA LEU A 84 17.08 -55.44 -20.08
C LEU A 84 17.21 -55.38 -21.60
N ASN A 85 16.82 -56.39 -22.40
CA ASN A 85 16.91 -56.31 -23.86
C ASN A 85 16.07 -55.15 -24.43
N ASN A 86 14.89 -54.87 -23.84
CA ASN A 86 14.02 -53.77 -24.27
C ASN A 86 14.53 -52.38 -23.82
N THR A 87 15.15 -52.26 -22.63
CA THR A 87 15.65 -50.98 -22.09
C THR A 87 17.12 -50.67 -22.47
N ILE A 88 17.95 -51.71 -22.64
CA ILE A 88 19.39 -51.63 -22.97
C ILE A 88 19.60 -51.42 -24.46
N GLN A 89 18.85 -52.05 -25.37
CA GLN A 89 19.10 -51.87 -26.81
C GLN A 89 18.89 -50.42 -27.30
N GLN A 90 18.00 -49.66 -26.66
CA GLN A 90 17.76 -48.26 -27.06
C GLN A 90 18.79 -47.27 -26.50
N ASN A 91 19.56 -47.61 -25.45
CA ASN A 91 20.43 -46.64 -24.75
C ASN A 91 21.87 -47.13 -24.44
N VAL A 92 22.19 -48.42 -24.61
CA VAL A 92 23.38 -49.02 -24.02
C VAL A 92 23.99 -50.10 -24.95
N GLY A 93 25.11 -49.76 -25.61
CA GLY A 93 25.81 -50.69 -26.51
C GLY A 93 26.34 -51.97 -25.85
N VAL A 94 26.54 -52.99 -26.68
CA VAL A 94 27.13 -54.31 -26.35
C VAL A 94 28.48 -54.12 -25.62
N GLY A 95 28.73 -54.91 -24.56
CA GLY A 95 30.02 -54.92 -23.83
C GLY A 95 30.11 -54.08 -22.54
N LYS A 96 29.00 -53.53 -22.02
CA LYS A 96 29.01 -52.84 -20.72
C LYS A 96 28.92 -53.81 -19.54
N GLU A 97 29.63 -53.48 -18.46
CA GLU A 97 29.74 -54.28 -17.23
C GLU A 97 29.15 -53.49 -16.05
N PHE A 98 28.25 -54.12 -15.28
CA PHE A 98 27.56 -53.51 -14.15
C PHE A 98 27.80 -54.27 -12.85
N TRP A 99 28.02 -53.56 -11.73
CA TRP A 99 28.10 -54.18 -10.40
C TRP A 99 26.77 -54.78 -9.96
N ILE A 100 26.84 -55.97 -9.38
CA ILE A 100 25.74 -56.69 -8.73
C ILE A 100 26.22 -57.25 -7.37
N ASP A 101 25.30 -57.72 -6.53
CA ASP A 101 25.61 -58.24 -5.20
C ASP A 101 25.84 -59.76 -5.22
N THR A 102 24.86 -60.52 -5.70
CA THR A 102 24.87 -61.99 -5.74
C THR A 102 24.42 -62.51 -7.10
N TRP A 103 24.88 -63.73 -7.43
CA TRP A 103 24.46 -64.46 -8.63
C TRP A 103 24.13 -65.90 -8.28
N LEU A 104 22.87 -66.30 -8.52
CA LEU A 104 22.28 -67.57 -8.12
C LEU A 104 22.51 -67.87 -6.63
N GLY A 105 22.31 -66.87 -5.77
CA GLY A 105 22.55 -66.95 -4.33
C GLY A 105 24.03 -67.03 -3.91
N GLY A 106 24.96 -67.10 -4.87
CA GLY A 106 26.40 -67.16 -4.63
C GLY A 106 27.05 -65.79 -4.48
N LYS A 107 28.02 -65.68 -3.56
CA LYS A 107 28.92 -64.53 -3.41
C LYS A 107 30.15 -64.66 -4.32
N ALA A 108 30.99 -63.62 -4.36
CA ALA A 108 32.27 -63.69 -5.04
C ALA A 108 33.15 -64.82 -4.46
N VAL A 109 33.86 -65.52 -5.35
CA VAL A 109 34.60 -66.75 -5.01
C VAL A 109 35.93 -66.44 -4.31
N LYS A 110 36.44 -65.20 -4.39
CA LYS A 110 37.73 -64.79 -3.80
C LYS A 110 37.62 -63.46 -3.02
N PRO A 111 38.43 -63.27 -1.96
CA PRO A 111 38.53 -61.98 -1.26
C PRO A 111 38.94 -60.84 -2.20
N LYS A 112 38.38 -59.64 -2.01
CA LYS A 112 38.59 -58.43 -2.84
C LYS A 112 38.10 -58.52 -4.29
N GLN A 113 37.36 -59.55 -4.62
CA GLN A 113 36.67 -59.67 -5.90
C GLN A 113 35.17 -59.47 -5.72
N CYS A 114 34.54 -58.79 -6.68
CA CYS A 114 33.13 -58.44 -6.67
C CYS A 114 32.47 -58.88 -7.98
N LEU A 115 31.16 -59.12 -7.93
CA LEU A 115 30.40 -59.67 -9.05
C LEU A 115 29.95 -58.59 -10.02
N ILE A 116 30.08 -58.87 -11.31
CA ILE A 116 29.48 -58.06 -12.37
C ILE A 116 28.54 -58.91 -13.21
N ILE A 117 27.57 -58.24 -13.81
CA ILE A 117 26.81 -58.76 -14.94
C ILE A 117 27.28 -58.04 -16.22
N ASN A 118 27.40 -58.79 -17.30
CA ASN A 118 27.68 -58.24 -18.62
C ASN A 118 26.82 -58.93 -19.69
N ASN A 119 26.56 -58.21 -20.78
CA ASN A 119 25.85 -58.74 -21.93
C ASN A 119 26.87 -58.97 -23.06
N TRP A 120 27.04 -60.23 -23.46
CA TRP A 120 27.84 -60.63 -24.62
C TRP A 120 26.91 -61.28 -25.64
N ASN A 121 26.93 -60.79 -26.87
CA ASN A 121 26.28 -61.49 -27.98
C ASN A 121 26.96 -62.85 -28.13
N ASN A 122 26.17 -63.94 -28.13
CA ASN A 122 26.66 -65.21 -28.60
C ASN A 122 27.01 -65.06 -30.11
N ARG A 123 28.06 -65.72 -30.59
CA ARG A 123 28.56 -65.59 -31.98
C ARG A 123 27.52 -65.97 -33.06
N ASN A 124 26.34 -66.46 -32.66
CA ASN A 124 25.26 -66.92 -33.55
C ASN A 124 23.99 -66.05 -33.50
N GLY A 125 24.05 -64.81 -32.98
CA GLY A 125 23.04 -63.78 -33.27
C GLY A 125 21.68 -63.85 -32.58
N ASP A 126 21.29 -64.93 -31.89
CA ASP A 126 19.87 -65.13 -31.54
C ASP A 126 19.47 -65.15 -30.04
N THR A 127 20.37 -64.87 -29.09
CA THR A 127 19.96 -64.61 -27.68
C THR A 127 21.07 -63.90 -26.90
N SER A 128 20.75 -62.81 -26.20
CA SER A 128 21.64 -62.14 -25.25
C SER A 128 21.74 -62.99 -23.97
N ILE A 129 22.83 -63.76 -23.83
CA ILE A 129 23.12 -64.51 -22.61
C ILE A 129 23.86 -63.57 -21.65
N TYR A 130 23.21 -63.20 -20.56
CA TYR A 130 23.84 -62.44 -19.49
C TYR A 130 24.83 -63.34 -18.75
N ASN A 131 26.10 -62.95 -18.72
CA ASN A 131 27.15 -63.72 -18.08
C ASN A 131 27.56 -63.10 -16.74
N ARG A 132 27.85 -63.98 -15.78
CA ARG A 132 28.49 -63.64 -14.52
C ARG A 132 29.98 -63.40 -14.76
N GLY A 133 30.45 -62.23 -14.40
CA GLY A 133 31.88 -61.92 -14.33
C GLY A 133 32.33 -61.61 -12.90
N VAL A 134 33.64 -61.61 -12.70
CA VAL A 134 34.27 -61.26 -11.42
C VAL A 134 35.40 -60.25 -11.69
N LYS A 135 35.42 -59.15 -10.92
CA LYS A 135 36.43 -58.08 -11.05
C LYS A 135 36.90 -57.60 -9.68
N PRO A 136 38.09 -56.96 -9.56
CA PRO A 136 38.51 -56.30 -8.33
C PRO A 136 37.49 -55.26 -7.87
N CYS A 137 37.11 -55.30 -6.58
CA CYS A 137 36.02 -54.48 -6.03
C CYS A 137 36.29 -52.96 -6.07
N ASP A 138 37.55 -52.55 -6.18
CA ASP A 138 38.01 -51.16 -6.26
C ASP A 138 37.85 -50.52 -7.65
N MET A 139 37.57 -51.33 -8.68
CA MET A 139 37.32 -50.82 -10.04
C MET A 139 36.06 -49.97 -10.11
N ARG A 140 36.08 -48.91 -10.90
CA ARG A 140 34.93 -48.02 -11.10
C ARG A 140 34.04 -48.48 -12.25
N ARG A 141 32.79 -48.84 -11.97
CA ARG A 141 31.82 -49.32 -12.98
C ARG A 141 30.44 -48.68 -12.80
N ASN A 142 29.57 -48.95 -13.76
CA ASN A 142 28.13 -48.74 -13.63
C ASN A 142 27.55 -49.83 -12.70
N TRP A 143 26.32 -49.68 -12.25
CA TRP A 143 25.69 -50.64 -11.34
C TRP A 143 24.18 -50.73 -11.54
N ILE A 144 23.58 -51.78 -10.98
CA ILE A 144 22.12 -51.97 -11.01
C ILE A 144 21.64 -52.11 -9.57
N CYS A 145 20.58 -51.39 -9.22
CA CYS A 145 19.92 -51.53 -7.93
C CYS A 145 18.63 -52.34 -8.08
N LYS A 146 18.29 -53.14 -7.05
CA LYS A 146 17.03 -53.87 -6.87
C LYS A 146 16.35 -53.33 -5.61
N GLY A 147 15.09 -52.96 -5.71
CA GLY A 147 14.26 -52.52 -4.60
C GLY A 147 12.93 -53.26 -4.58
N ASP A 148 12.25 -53.24 -3.44
CA ASP A 148 10.87 -53.74 -3.32
C ASP A 148 9.90 -52.72 -3.94
N ILE A 149 8.86 -53.19 -4.65
CA ILE A 149 7.92 -52.31 -5.36
C ILE A 149 7.22 -51.31 -4.45
N GLY A 150 6.80 -51.73 -3.25
CA GLY A 150 6.15 -50.85 -2.28
C GLY A 150 7.11 -49.79 -1.77
N HIS A 151 8.37 -50.15 -1.50
CA HIS A 151 9.36 -49.21 -0.99
C HIS A 151 9.82 -48.20 -2.07
N VAL A 152 10.09 -48.67 -3.29
CA VAL A 152 10.54 -47.85 -4.41
C VAL A 152 9.45 -46.87 -4.82
N ASN A 153 8.21 -47.32 -4.97
CA ASN A 153 7.09 -46.46 -5.33
C ASN A 153 6.87 -45.37 -4.28
N ASN A 154 6.89 -45.72 -2.98
CA ASN A 154 6.81 -44.75 -1.89
C ASN A 154 7.98 -43.76 -1.87
N MET A 155 9.20 -44.17 -2.24
CA MET A 155 10.34 -43.26 -2.36
C MET A 155 10.15 -42.27 -3.52
N VAL A 156 9.86 -42.79 -4.72
CA VAL A 156 9.67 -42.00 -5.93
C VAL A 156 8.53 -41.00 -5.74
N GLU A 157 7.40 -41.44 -5.14
CA GLU A 157 6.29 -40.54 -4.82
C GLU A 157 6.67 -39.46 -3.83
N ARG A 158 7.40 -39.78 -2.75
CA ARG A 158 7.88 -38.76 -1.80
C ARG A 158 8.79 -37.73 -2.46
N GLU A 159 9.67 -38.16 -3.36
CA GLU A 159 10.56 -37.26 -4.09
C GLU A 159 9.80 -36.41 -5.11
N MET A 160 8.89 -37.01 -5.87
CA MET A 160 7.99 -36.29 -6.77
C MET A 160 7.14 -35.27 -6.02
N LEU A 161 6.56 -35.62 -4.87
CA LEU A 161 5.80 -34.70 -4.02
C LEU A 161 6.66 -33.55 -3.53
N ARG A 162 7.90 -33.80 -3.11
CA ARG A 162 8.85 -32.74 -2.70
C ARG A 162 9.18 -31.81 -3.86
N ASN A 163 9.48 -32.35 -5.03
CA ASN A 163 9.80 -31.56 -6.23
C ASN A 163 8.58 -30.76 -6.69
N ASN A 164 7.40 -31.37 -6.72
CA ASN A 164 6.15 -30.69 -7.07
C ASN A 164 5.83 -29.57 -6.06
N LEU A 165 6.01 -29.82 -4.76
CA LEU A 165 5.83 -28.80 -3.73
C LEU A 165 6.81 -27.63 -3.90
N ALA A 166 8.07 -27.92 -4.22
CA ALA A 166 9.08 -26.90 -4.49
C ALA A 166 8.72 -26.04 -5.71
N VAL A 167 8.30 -26.67 -6.82
CA VAL A 167 7.87 -25.98 -8.05
C VAL A 167 6.62 -25.14 -7.81
N LEU A 168 5.61 -25.70 -7.13
CA LEU A 168 4.39 -24.99 -6.77
C LEU A 168 4.69 -23.81 -5.83
N SER A 169 5.59 -23.98 -4.86
CA SER A 169 6.00 -22.90 -3.96
C SER A 169 6.71 -21.77 -4.73
N LYS A 170 7.61 -22.10 -5.66
CA LYS A 170 8.26 -21.12 -6.55
C LYS A 170 7.24 -20.39 -7.43
N GLN A 171 6.25 -21.12 -7.96
CA GLN A 171 5.17 -20.53 -8.74
C GLN A 171 4.33 -19.55 -7.91
N LEU A 172 3.97 -19.91 -6.67
CA LEU A 172 3.26 -19.03 -5.74
C LEU A 172 4.08 -17.78 -5.37
N MET A 173 5.40 -17.93 -5.15
CA MET A 173 6.29 -16.79 -4.93
C MET A 173 6.27 -15.83 -6.13
N SER A 174 6.35 -16.35 -7.35
CA SER A 174 6.28 -15.57 -8.58
C SER A 174 4.92 -14.88 -8.76
N GLN A 175 3.81 -15.55 -8.43
CA GLN A 175 2.47 -14.97 -8.45
C GLN A 175 2.32 -13.84 -7.44
N ASN A 176 2.82 -14.03 -6.21
CA ASN A 176 2.81 -12.97 -5.19
C ASN A 176 3.62 -11.76 -5.65
N LEU A 177 4.82 -11.96 -6.21
CA LEU A 177 5.63 -10.88 -6.75
C LEU A 177 4.93 -10.18 -7.93
N ALA A 178 4.27 -10.93 -8.82
CA ALA A 178 3.52 -10.35 -9.94
C ALA A 178 2.36 -9.47 -9.45
N ILE A 179 1.66 -9.86 -8.39
CA ILE A 179 0.62 -9.04 -7.76
C ILE A 179 1.24 -7.78 -7.12
N GLU A 180 2.34 -7.92 -6.37
CA GLU A 180 3.02 -6.76 -5.78
C GLU A 180 3.51 -5.77 -6.85
N GLU A 181 4.09 -6.26 -7.95
CA GLU A 181 4.51 -5.43 -9.09
C GLU A 181 3.32 -4.77 -9.78
N GLN A 182 2.22 -5.50 -9.99
CA GLN A 182 1.00 -4.92 -10.52
C GLN A 182 0.48 -3.79 -9.63
N VAL A 183 0.49 -3.97 -8.30
CA VAL A 183 0.05 -2.92 -7.38
C VAL A 183 1.00 -1.72 -7.42
N ARG A 184 2.33 -1.93 -7.48
CA ARG A 184 3.32 -0.84 -7.64
C ARG A 184 3.16 -0.08 -8.96
N SER A 185 2.80 -0.77 -10.04
CA SER A 185 2.58 -0.15 -11.36
C SER A 185 1.25 0.58 -11.45
N ASN A 186 0.22 0.07 -10.77
CA ASN A 186 -1.11 0.64 -10.75
C ASN A 186 -1.14 1.93 -9.93
N GLY A 187 -0.39 2.03 -8.83
CA GLY A 187 -0.28 3.29 -8.12
C GLY A 187 0.78 3.29 -7.05
N ASP A 188 1.26 4.50 -6.72
CA ASP A 188 2.22 4.73 -5.66
C ASP A 188 1.68 4.27 -4.28
N SER A 189 2.59 4.07 -3.32
CA SER A 189 2.20 3.80 -1.93
C SER A 189 1.30 4.91 -1.38
N GLY A 190 0.39 4.57 -0.47
CA GLY A 190 -0.51 5.56 0.08
C GLY A 190 -1.75 4.99 0.75
N LEU A 191 -2.58 5.90 1.23
CA LEU A 191 -3.90 5.56 1.74
C LEU A 191 -4.83 5.24 0.57
N LYS A 192 -5.50 4.09 0.65
CA LYS A 192 -6.38 3.62 -0.41
C LYS A 192 -7.84 3.96 -0.09
N GLN A 193 -8.29 3.57 1.11
CA GLN A 193 -9.70 3.70 1.47
C GLN A 193 -9.92 3.63 2.99
N THR A 194 -10.87 4.39 3.50
CA THR A 194 -11.42 4.22 4.85
C THR A 194 -12.68 3.38 4.81
N ARG A 195 -13.07 2.87 5.96
CA ARG A 195 -14.34 2.18 6.11
C ARG A 195 -15.51 2.98 5.52
N ARG A 196 -16.39 2.27 4.79
CA ARG A 196 -17.64 2.83 4.27
C ARG A 196 -18.61 3.11 5.42
N THR A 197 -19.03 4.36 5.53
CA THR A 197 -20.04 4.90 6.45
C THR A 197 -21.14 5.66 5.71
N LEU A 198 -20.85 6.16 4.52
CA LEU A 198 -21.73 6.92 3.65
C LEU A 198 -21.97 6.17 2.33
N THR A 199 -23.12 6.43 1.74
CA THR A 199 -23.54 5.89 0.47
C THR A 199 -24.45 6.88 -0.25
N GLY A 200 -24.61 6.70 -1.55
CA GLY A 200 -25.58 7.45 -2.33
C GLY A 200 -25.65 6.96 -3.77
N SER A 201 -26.46 7.63 -4.58
CA SER A 201 -26.70 7.28 -5.99
C SER A 201 -25.54 7.55 -6.94
N ARG A 202 -24.50 8.26 -6.48
CA ARG A 202 -23.31 8.61 -7.26
C ARG A 202 -22.07 8.02 -6.60
N PRO A 203 -21.04 7.61 -7.37
CA PRO A 203 -19.83 6.99 -6.82
C PRO A 203 -19.14 7.84 -5.74
N TYR A 204 -19.11 9.17 -5.91
CA TYR A 204 -18.50 10.11 -4.97
C TYR A 204 -19.26 10.28 -3.64
N HIS A 205 -20.48 9.75 -3.49
CA HIS A 205 -21.20 9.73 -2.21
C HIS A 205 -20.70 8.66 -1.24
N SER A 206 -19.76 7.79 -1.67
CA SER A 206 -19.18 6.73 -0.83
C SER A 206 -17.76 7.07 -0.38
N ASP A 207 -17.40 6.69 0.86
CA ASP A 207 -16.10 7.04 1.45
C ASP A 207 -14.90 6.52 0.65
N THR A 208 -13.81 7.30 0.69
CA THR A 208 -12.51 6.98 0.07
C THR A 208 -11.41 7.03 1.12
N HIS A 209 -10.18 7.44 0.79
CA HIS A 209 -9.19 7.85 1.79
C HIS A 209 -9.67 9.07 2.62
N THR A 210 -10.63 9.83 2.09
CA THR A 210 -11.29 10.95 2.76
C THR A 210 -12.83 10.82 2.68
N SER A 211 -13.51 11.30 3.70
CA SER A 211 -14.96 11.54 3.68
C SER A 211 -15.32 12.82 4.41
N ASN A 212 -16.11 12.79 5.50
CA ASN A 212 -16.26 13.94 6.38
C ASN A 212 -14.97 14.24 7.17
N ARG A 213 -14.02 13.29 7.17
CA ARG A 213 -12.71 13.32 7.79
C ARG A 213 -11.68 12.54 6.97
N MET A 214 -10.43 12.98 6.99
CA MET A 214 -9.32 12.28 6.35
C MET A 214 -8.92 11.05 7.17
N ALA A 215 -8.76 9.88 6.55
CA ALA A 215 -8.30 8.66 7.21
C ALA A 215 -9.05 8.30 8.52
N ALA A 216 -10.35 8.62 8.60
CA ALA A 216 -11.16 8.44 9.82
C ALA A 216 -10.58 9.13 11.09
N MET A 217 -9.82 10.23 10.93
CA MET A 217 -9.24 10.96 12.05
C MET A 217 -10.30 11.60 12.96
N HIS A 218 -10.05 11.58 14.26
CA HIS A 218 -10.97 12.10 15.30
C HIS A 218 -10.19 12.50 16.57
N ASP A 219 -10.88 13.04 17.58
CA ASP A 219 -10.26 13.71 18.73
C ASP A 219 -10.29 12.87 20.02
N HIS A 220 -9.11 12.63 20.58
CA HIS A 220 -8.93 12.08 21.94
C HIS A 220 -8.29 13.09 22.88
N ALA A 221 -8.74 14.35 22.81
CA ALA A 221 -8.11 15.46 23.53
C ALA A 221 -8.14 15.33 25.07
N ASN A 222 -8.95 14.45 25.65
CA ASN A 222 -8.96 14.13 27.09
C ASN A 222 -7.89 13.10 27.48
N ASN A 223 -7.18 12.51 26.52
CA ASN A 223 -6.04 11.66 26.81
C ASN A 223 -4.75 12.45 26.62
N ILE A 224 -3.72 12.13 27.40
CA ILE A 224 -2.47 12.89 27.40
C ILE A 224 -1.76 12.89 26.04
N ARG A 225 -1.69 11.73 25.36
CA ARG A 225 -0.86 11.51 24.15
C ARG A 225 -1.56 10.74 23.03
N THR A 226 -2.84 10.40 23.19
CA THR A 226 -3.58 9.63 22.18
C THR A 226 -3.94 10.53 21.00
N VAL A 227 -3.68 10.04 19.80
CA VAL A 227 -4.04 10.68 18.55
C VAL A 227 -5.06 9.78 17.84
N GLY A 228 -6.29 10.28 17.70
CA GLY A 228 -7.40 9.51 17.14
C GLY A 228 -7.24 9.30 15.64
N LEU A 229 -7.22 8.04 15.22
CA LEU A 229 -7.12 7.62 13.82
C LEU A 229 -7.83 6.28 13.66
N GLY A 230 -8.83 6.23 12.78
CA GLY A 230 -9.65 5.03 12.57
C GLY A 230 -8.98 3.97 11.70
N GLU A 231 -9.79 3.00 11.27
CA GLU A 231 -9.42 1.95 10.32
C GLU A 231 -9.25 2.50 8.89
N PHE A 232 -8.19 2.11 8.22
CA PHE A 232 -7.99 2.37 6.80
C PHE A 232 -7.24 1.24 6.10
N ALA A 233 -7.42 1.16 4.78
CA ALA A 233 -6.61 0.36 3.89
C ALA A 233 -5.48 1.22 3.32
N ALA A 234 -4.28 0.64 3.24
CA ALA A 234 -3.10 1.28 2.72
C ALA A 234 -2.32 0.33 1.80
N VAL A 235 -1.52 0.92 0.92
CA VAL A 235 -0.55 0.23 0.08
C VAL A 235 0.84 0.73 0.46
N LEU A 236 1.77 -0.19 0.71
CA LEU A 236 3.18 0.10 0.96
C LEU A 236 4.05 -0.84 0.14
N ASN A 237 4.84 -0.27 -0.79
CA ASN A 237 5.71 -1.01 -1.70
C ASN A 237 5.01 -2.22 -2.34
N GLY A 238 3.83 -2.02 -2.93
CA GLY A 238 3.05 -3.09 -3.58
C GLY A 238 2.22 -3.97 -2.64
N VAL A 239 2.32 -3.79 -1.32
CA VAL A 239 1.56 -4.61 -0.35
C VAL A 239 0.32 -3.85 0.11
N GLU A 240 -0.85 -4.39 -0.24
CA GLU A 240 -2.14 -3.89 0.25
C GLU A 240 -2.55 -4.56 1.56
N PHE A 241 -2.93 -3.76 2.55
CA PHE A 241 -3.35 -4.25 3.87
C PHE A 241 -4.39 -3.32 4.49
N ARG A 242 -5.12 -3.82 5.50
CA ARG A 242 -6.11 -3.04 6.27
C ARG A 242 -5.71 -3.00 7.72
N THR A 243 -5.61 -1.80 8.28
CA THR A 243 -5.31 -1.60 9.70
C THR A 243 -6.51 -1.93 10.58
N ARG A 244 -6.27 -2.19 11.86
CA ARG A 244 -7.29 -2.04 12.90
C ARG A 244 -7.55 -0.54 13.14
N HIS A 245 -8.46 -0.21 14.05
CA HIS A 245 -8.57 1.15 14.56
C HIS A 245 -7.27 1.52 15.28
N ASN A 246 -6.67 2.68 14.98
CA ASN A 246 -5.28 2.91 15.27
C ASN A 246 -5.00 3.62 16.61
N ASP A 247 -5.81 4.61 17.02
CA ASP A 247 -5.68 5.38 18.29
C ASP A 247 -4.27 5.37 18.89
N PHE A 248 -3.32 5.90 18.12
CA PHE A 248 -1.89 5.73 18.38
C PHE A 248 -1.40 6.76 19.40
N ARG A 249 -0.30 6.44 20.09
CA ARG A 249 0.37 7.39 21.01
C ARG A 249 1.46 8.17 20.28
N LEU A 250 1.66 9.42 20.70
CA LEU A 250 2.80 10.26 20.29
C LEU A 250 4.14 9.72 20.83
N ASN A 251 4.64 8.67 20.18
CA ASN A 251 5.90 8.03 20.49
C ASN A 251 6.85 8.10 19.28
N MET A 252 8.14 8.18 19.55
CA MET A 252 9.23 8.14 18.58
C MET A 252 10.08 6.89 18.77
N PRO A 253 10.82 6.42 17.75
CA PRO A 253 11.84 5.40 17.92
C PRO A 253 12.79 5.74 19.07
N SER A 254 13.27 4.75 19.83
CA SER A 254 14.14 5.04 20.97
C SER A 254 15.47 5.68 20.53
N ARG A 255 15.90 6.71 21.26
CA ARG A 255 17.17 7.38 21.04
C ARG A 255 18.35 6.62 21.67
N THR A 256 18.07 5.71 22.60
CA THR A 256 19.09 5.02 23.41
C THR A 256 19.03 3.50 23.34
N ASP A 257 17.90 2.90 22.97
CA ASP A 257 17.74 1.45 22.84
C ASP A 257 17.64 1.02 21.36
N PRO A 258 18.60 0.23 20.83
CA PRO A 258 18.58 -0.22 19.44
C PRO A 258 17.67 -1.43 19.22
N SER A 259 16.99 -1.94 20.24
CA SER A 259 16.17 -3.15 20.15
C SER A 259 14.94 -2.98 19.23
N TYR A 260 14.48 -4.11 18.69
CA TYR A 260 13.32 -4.14 17.80
C TYR A 260 12.08 -3.58 18.50
N GLY A 261 11.52 -2.51 17.94
CA GLY A 261 10.26 -1.94 18.44
C GLY A 261 10.40 -1.07 19.69
N ALA A 262 11.61 -0.76 20.15
CA ALA A 262 11.81 0.20 21.24
C ALA A 262 11.34 1.61 20.84
N MET A 263 10.52 2.21 21.71
CA MET A 263 9.89 3.52 21.50
C MET A 263 9.99 4.36 22.77
N GLU A 264 10.08 5.67 22.60
CA GLU A 264 10.07 6.68 23.66
C GLU A 264 8.89 7.65 23.47
N GLU A 265 8.34 8.17 24.57
CA GLU A 265 7.36 9.25 24.46
C GLU A 265 8.02 10.53 23.92
N ILE A 266 7.36 11.21 22.99
CA ILE A 266 7.85 12.50 22.49
C ILE A 266 7.73 13.55 23.62
N PRO A 267 8.80 14.28 23.97
CA PRO A 267 8.74 15.29 25.02
C PRO A 267 7.80 16.43 24.59
N PHE A 268 6.89 16.81 25.49
CA PHE A 268 6.06 18.00 25.24
C PHE A 268 6.88 19.28 25.31
N PRO A 269 6.51 20.31 24.54
CA PRO A 269 7.17 21.60 24.64
C PRO A 269 6.96 22.21 26.03
N PRO A 270 7.94 22.99 26.52
CA PRO A 270 7.82 23.71 27.77
C PRO A 270 6.79 24.84 27.64
N VAL A 271 6.30 25.33 28.78
CA VAL A 271 5.48 26.54 28.85
C VAL A 271 6.38 27.77 28.72
N PRO A 272 6.03 28.79 27.92
CA PRO A 272 6.84 29.99 27.83
C PRO A 272 7.04 30.67 29.19
N PRO A 273 8.27 31.09 29.55
CA PRO A 273 8.54 31.75 30.83
C PRO A 273 7.72 33.03 31.05
N SER A 274 7.41 33.78 29.98
CA SER A 274 6.59 35.00 30.11
C SER A 274 5.15 34.71 30.53
N VAL A 275 4.63 33.52 30.23
CA VAL A 275 3.31 33.05 30.73
C VAL A 275 3.43 32.75 32.23
N LEU A 276 4.42 31.96 32.65
CA LEU A 276 4.59 31.56 34.05
C LEU A 276 4.88 32.74 34.99
N LYS A 277 5.48 33.83 34.48
CA LYS A 277 5.75 35.06 35.24
C LYS A 277 4.51 35.89 35.57
N LYS A 278 3.34 35.62 34.98
CA LYS A 278 2.12 36.40 35.29
C LYS A 278 1.58 36.02 36.66
N THR A 279 1.13 37.03 37.41
CA THR A 279 0.73 36.92 38.82
C THR A 279 -0.58 36.17 39.05
N ASN A 280 -1.44 36.06 38.04
CA ASN A 280 -2.72 35.37 38.13
C ASN A 280 -3.05 34.61 36.84
N VAL A 281 -3.98 33.65 36.94
CA VAL A 281 -4.38 32.77 35.83
C VAL A 281 -4.91 33.54 34.63
N GLN A 282 -5.68 34.61 34.83
CA GLN A 282 -6.19 35.42 33.73
C GLN A 282 -5.06 36.11 32.94
N GLY A 283 -4.03 36.59 33.64
CA GLY A 283 -2.80 37.12 33.04
C GLY A 283 -2.06 36.05 32.24
N GLN A 284 -1.94 34.83 32.78
CA GLN A 284 -1.37 33.69 32.05
C GLN A 284 -2.17 33.35 30.79
N VAL A 285 -3.52 33.34 30.88
CA VAL A 285 -4.43 33.10 29.75
C VAL A 285 -4.23 34.12 28.65
N ASN A 286 -4.17 35.41 29.00
CA ASN A 286 -3.99 36.48 28.03
C ASN A 286 -2.62 36.38 27.34
N GLU A 287 -1.55 36.10 28.08
CA GLU A 287 -0.22 35.91 27.50
C GLU A 287 -0.13 34.67 26.61
N MET A 288 -0.72 33.55 27.03
CA MET A 288 -0.76 32.33 26.23
C MET A 288 -1.47 32.57 24.89
N ARG A 289 -2.55 33.37 24.89
CA ARG A 289 -3.25 33.75 23.64
C ARG A 289 -2.37 34.55 22.69
N GLU A 290 -1.47 35.40 23.19
CA GLU A 290 -0.53 36.13 22.33
C GLU A 290 0.47 35.18 21.64
N TYR A 291 0.91 34.11 22.29
CA TYR A 291 1.70 33.07 21.60
C TYR A 291 0.90 32.34 20.51
N PHE A 292 -0.36 32.02 20.76
CA PHE A 292 -1.24 31.44 19.75
C PHE A 292 -1.54 32.41 18.60
N ARG A 293 -1.64 33.72 18.87
CA ARG A 293 -1.75 34.78 17.85
C ARG A 293 -0.48 34.86 17.01
N ALA A 294 0.69 34.86 17.64
CA ALA A 294 1.99 34.86 16.97
C ALA A 294 2.15 33.64 16.06
N TRP A 295 1.78 32.46 16.54
CA TRP A 295 1.78 31.23 15.72
C TRP A 295 0.77 31.31 14.58
N ALA A 296 -0.47 31.74 14.82
CA ALA A 296 -1.48 31.87 13.77
C ALA A 296 -1.03 32.81 12.64
N ASN A 297 -0.38 33.93 12.99
CA ASN A 297 0.11 34.93 12.06
C ASN A 297 1.51 34.62 11.50
N GLN A 298 2.16 33.55 11.97
CA GLN A 298 3.55 33.22 11.67
C GLN A 298 4.52 34.39 11.94
N ASP A 299 4.25 35.16 13.01
CA ASP A 299 4.98 36.38 13.35
C ASP A 299 5.74 36.22 14.68
N THR A 300 7.05 35.97 14.57
CA THR A 300 7.93 35.84 15.73
C THR A 300 8.25 37.16 16.43
N LYS A 301 7.90 38.31 15.84
CA LYS A 301 8.09 39.63 16.47
C LYS A 301 7.05 39.87 17.56
N LEU A 302 5.84 39.33 17.40
CA LEU A 302 4.80 39.37 18.45
C LEU A 302 5.25 38.56 19.67
N ARG A 303 5.55 37.28 19.43
CA ARG A 303 6.17 36.36 20.40
C ARG A 303 6.95 35.30 19.62
N ASP A 304 8.15 34.97 20.08
CA ASP A 304 8.89 33.85 19.51
C ASP A 304 8.24 32.53 19.95
N TYR A 305 7.38 31.99 19.08
CA TYR A 305 6.60 30.79 19.34
C TYR A 305 7.39 29.50 19.02
N LYS A 306 8.44 29.57 18.19
CA LYS A 306 9.12 28.39 17.61
C LYS A 306 9.63 27.38 18.66
N PRO A 307 10.18 27.79 19.83
CA PRO A 307 10.63 26.84 20.85
C PRO A 307 9.47 26.03 21.48
N TYR A 308 8.25 26.58 21.42
CA TYR A 308 7.07 26.11 22.15
C TYR A 308 6.04 25.43 21.25
N PHE A 309 6.05 25.72 19.94
CA PHE A 309 5.16 25.11 18.95
C PHE A 309 5.98 24.21 18.03
N ARG A 310 6.14 22.95 18.44
CA ARG A 310 7.08 22.02 17.79
C ARG A 310 6.35 21.12 16.79
N PRO A 311 6.72 21.12 15.50
CA PRO A 311 6.13 20.21 14.53
C PRO A 311 6.66 18.78 14.73
N VAL A 312 5.75 17.82 14.67
CA VAL A 312 6.02 16.38 14.77
C VAL A 312 5.44 15.70 13.54
N LEU A 313 6.28 14.95 12.81
CA LEU A 313 5.87 14.18 11.65
C LEU A 313 5.51 12.76 12.08
N CYS A 314 4.27 12.34 11.87
CA CYS A 314 3.82 10.98 12.07
C CYS A 314 3.77 10.23 10.73
N TYR A 315 4.15 8.95 10.75
CA TYR A 315 4.33 8.12 9.57
C TYR A 315 3.79 6.71 9.80
N LEU A 316 3.39 6.07 8.70
CA LEU A 316 3.02 4.66 8.65
C LEU A 316 4.24 3.89 8.16
N GLU A 317 4.70 2.92 8.93
CA GLU A 317 5.77 2.00 8.56
C GLU A 317 5.20 0.60 8.34
N GLY A 318 5.68 -0.10 7.31
CA GLY A 318 5.34 -1.48 6.99
C GLY A 318 6.59 -2.33 6.72
N MET A 319 6.52 -3.62 7.01
CA MET A 319 7.61 -4.56 6.79
C MET A 319 7.14 -6.02 6.75
N TRP A 320 7.92 -6.86 6.08
CA TRP A 320 7.81 -8.31 6.18
C TRP A 320 8.59 -8.79 7.41
N THR A 321 7.94 -9.47 8.34
CA THR A 321 8.58 -10.09 9.51
C THR A 321 8.60 -11.60 9.35
N ASN A 322 9.63 -12.25 9.89
CA ASN A 322 9.67 -13.71 9.93
C ASN A 322 8.48 -14.23 10.73
N SER A 323 7.76 -15.19 10.16
CA SER A 323 6.53 -15.72 10.77
C SER A 323 6.85 -16.50 12.05
N GLY A 324 6.20 -16.12 13.16
CA GLY A 324 5.99 -17.00 14.30
C GLY A 324 4.52 -17.43 14.37
N ASP A 325 4.19 -18.41 15.21
CA ASP A 325 2.80 -18.85 15.39
C ASP A 325 1.94 -17.77 16.08
N ASN A 326 2.55 -17.01 16.99
CA ASN A 326 1.87 -15.97 17.77
C ASN A 326 1.86 -14.63 17.04
N ILE A 327 0.74 -13.91 17.18
CA ILE A 327 0.66 -12.50 16.79
C ILE A 327 1.31 -11.66 17.87
N GLU A 328 2.21 -10.78 17.46
CA GLU A 328 2.67 -9.70 18.31
C GLU A 328 1.99 -8.40 17.88
N GLU A 329 1.50 -7.64 18.87
CA GLU A 329 0.87 -6.36 18.60
C GLU A 329 1.87 -5.42 17.88
N PRO A 330 1.53 -4.90 16.69
CA PRO A 330 2.45 -4.13 15.86
C PRO A 330 2.95 -2.85 16.54
N PHE A 331 2.10 -2.22 17.33
CA PHE A 331 2.39 -1.06 18.19
C PHE A 331 1.26 -0.86 19.21
N PHE A 332 1.58 -0.19 20.32
CA PHE A 332 0.60 0.12 21.35
C PHE A 332 -0.48 1.10 20.85
N SER A 333 -1.75 0.72 20.97
CA SER A 333 -2.91 1.59 20.84
C SER A 333 -3.66 1.68 22.17
N ASP A 334 -4.07 2.89 22.54
CA ASP A 334 -4.66 3.13 23.87
C ASP A 334 -6.01 2.42 24.06
N ARG A 335 -6.68 2.01 22.99
CA ARG A 335 -8.07 1.52 23.01
C ARG A 335 -8.33 0.27 22.18
N HIS A 336 -7.42 -0.08 21.28
CA HIS A 336 -7.59 -1.18 20.33
C HIS A 336 -6.39 -2.11 20.35
N PHE A 337 -6.61 -3.37 20.00
CA PHE A 337 -5.58 -4.40 19.91
C PHE A 337 -5.98 -5.37 18.79
N ILE A 338 -5.04 -6.17 18.30
CA ILE A 338 -5.37 -7.26 17.39
C ILE A 338 -6.03 -8.37 18.21
N ASP A 339 -7.31 -8.60 17.96
CA ASP A 339 -8.07 -9.66 18.62
C ASP A 339 -7.83 -11.00 17.93
N ALA A 340 -6.63 -11.56 18.10
CA ALA A 340 -6.25 -12.91 17.71
C ALA A 340 -4.93 -13.32 18.40
N ALA A 341 -4.84 -14.57 18.85
CA ALA A 341 -3.60 -15.10 19.44
C ALA A 341 -2.60 -15.55 18.38
N THR A 342 -3.10 -16.07 17.26
CA THR A 342 -2.28 -16.62 16.16
C THR A 342 -2.68 -16.04 14.80
N TRP A 343 -1.75 -16.11 13.85
CA TRP A 343 -1.98 -15.62 12.49
C TRP A 343 -3.09 -16.36 11.77
N SER A 344 -3.19 -17.68 11.96
CA SER A 344 -4.27 -18.49 11.40
C SER A 344 -5.64 -18.10 11.95
N GLU A 345 -5.71 -17.71 13.23
CA GLU A 345 -6.95 -17.22 13.84
C GLU A 345 -7.35 -15.85 13.25
N LEU A 346 -6.41 -14.91 13.13
CA LEU A 346 -6.65 -13.61 12.50
C LEU A 346 -7.12 -13.79 11.06
N GLU A 347 -6.44 -14.65 10.29
CA GLU A 347 -6.82 -14.93 8.92
C GLU A 347 -8.23 -15.53 8.83
N SER A 348 -8.58 -16.47 9.71
CA SER A 348 -9.92 -17.07 9.76
C SER A 348 -11.00 -16.02 10.07
N LYS A 349 -10.75 -15.15 11.05
CA LYS A 349 -11.63 -14.01 11.40
C LYS A 349 -11.78 -13.03 10.23
N VAL A 350 -10.70 -12.72 9.52
CA VAL A 350 -10.74 -11.84 8.35
C VAL A 350 -11.47 -12.50 7.17
N ARG A 351 -11.19 -13.77 6.86
CA ARG A 351 -11.90 -14.53 5.81
C ARG A 351 -13.40 -14.59 6.10
N PHE A 352 -13.79 -14.89 7.34
CA PHE A 352 -15.19 -14.93 7.75
C PHE A 352 -15.86 -13.56 7.61
N THR A 353 -15.24 -12.49 8.09
CA THR A 353 -15.81 -11.13 7.98
C THR A 353 -15.85 -10.61 6.54
N ALA A 354 -14.88 -10.97 5.71
CA ALA A 354 -14.88 -10.67 4.28
C ALA A 354 -16.01 -11.42 3.55
N ALA A 355 -16.24 -12.70 3.86
CA ALA A 355 -17.29 -13.51 3.22
C ALA A 355 -18.71 -13.13 3.67
N THR A 356 -18.87 -12.76 4.94
CA THR A 356 -20.18 -12.42 5.53
C THR A 356 -20.53 -10.94 5.42
N GLY A 357 -19.56 -10.07 5.13
CA GLY A 357 -19.71 -8.62 5.26
C GLY A 357 -19.82 -8.14 6.72
N GLY A 358 -19.64 -9.02 7.70
CA GLY A 358 -19.69 -8.70 9.12
C GLY A 358 -18.51 -7.84 9.59
N LYS A 359 -18.64 -7.23 10.77
CA LYS A 359 -17.59 -6.40 11.39
C LYS A 359 -17.31 -6.81 12.83
N SER A 360 -16.08 -6.56 13.30
CA SER A 360 -15.80 -6.52 14.74
C SER A 360 -16.44 -5.26 15.33
N LEU A 361 -17.23 -5.40 16.41
CA LEU A 361 -17.82 -4.26 17.11
C LEU A 361 -16.76 -3.34 17.74
N GLN A 362 -15.61 -3.91 18.11
CA GLN A 362 -14.49 -3.20 18.72
C GLN A 362 -13.42 -2.77 17.70
N GLU A 363 -13.61 -3.03 16.40
CA GLU A 363 -12.71 -2.56 15.34
C GLU A 363 -11.25 -3.07 15.50
N ASN A 364 -11.14 -4.33 15.96
CA ASN A 364 -9.87 -4.98 16.35
C ASN A 364 -9.30 -5.95 15.29
N TYR A 365 -9.91 -6.04 14.10
CA TYR A 365 -9.49 -6.98 13.05
C TYR A 365 -8.70 -6.27 11.93
N SER A 366 -7.40 -6.53 11.83
CA SER A 366 -6.56 -6.11 10.71
C SER A 366 -6.45 -7.20 9.64
N TYR A 367 -6.44 -6.81 8.36
CA TYR A 367 -6.04 -7.71 7.28
C TYR A 367 -4.55 -7.51 7.01
N LEU A 368 -3.75 -8.54 7.29
CA LEU A 368 -2.30 -8.53 7.17
C LEU A 368 -1.87 -9.71 6.27
N PRO A 369 -1.35 -9.43 5.06
CA PRO A 369 -0.94 -10.48 4.13
C PRO A 369 0.19 -11.37 4.64
N VAL A 370 0.25 -12.60 4.11
CA VAL A 370 1.34 -13.56 4.32
C VAL A 370 1.89 -13.98 2.96
N LYS A 371 3.19 -14.18 2.84
CA LYS A 371 3.81 -14.73 1.64
C LYS A 371 4.91 -15.73 1.95
N ILE A 372 5.23 -16.58 0.99
CA ILE A 372 6.46 -17.37 1.00
C ILE A 372 7.59 -16.41 0.65
N GLN A 373 8.48 -16.15 1.60
CA GLN A 373 9.62 -15.25 1.39
C GLN A 373 10.77 -15.98 0.70
N LYS A 374 11.06 -17.22 1.13
CA LYS A 374 12.14 -18.04 0.61
C LYS A 374 11.86 -19.53 0.80
N LEU A 375 12.70 -20.35 0.16
CA LEU A 375 12.67 -21.80 0.32
C LEU A 375 13.95 -22.27 1.03
N PHE A 376 13.79 -22.91 2.19
CA PHE A 376 14.87 -23.60 2.86
C PHE A 376 15.18 -24.91 2.11
N ASN A 377 16.46 -25.12 1.78
CA ASN A 377 16.94 -26.23 0.94
C ASN A 377 16.14 -26.40 -0.36
N ASP A 378 15.74 -25.29 -1.00
CA ASP A 378 14.92 -25.27 -2.23
C ASP A 378 13.55 -25.97 -2.14
N THR A 379 13.15 -26.47 -0.96
CA THR A 379 12.01 -27.39 -0.84
C THR A 379 10.98 -26.93 0.21
N PHE A 380 11.43 -26.33 1.32
CA PHE A 380 10.55 -25.99 2.44
C PHE A 380 10.21 -24.50 2.46
N PRO A 381 8.94 -24.10 2.35
CA PRO A 381 8.56 -22.69 2.37
C PRO A 381 8.83 -22.06 3.74
N VAL A 382 9.49 -20.90 3.71
CA VAL A 382 9.64 -20.01 4.85
C VAL A 382 8.71 -18.83 4.64
N PHE A 383 7.73 -18.69 5.52
CA PHE A 383 6.73 -17.64 5.44
C PHE A 383 7.23 -16.33 6.07
N ALA A 384 6.74 -15.22 5.52
CA ALA A 384 6.83 -13.91 6.13
C ALA A 384 5.43 -13.30 6.22
N GLN A 385 5.18 -12.60 7.31
CA GLN A 385 3.93 -11.92 7.58
C GLN A 385 4.14 -10.41 7.47
N TRP A 386 3.17 -9.73 6.89
CA TRP A 386 3.19 -8.28 6.83
C TRP A 386 2.79 -7.68 8.18
N ASN A 387 3.63 -6.79 8.70
CA ASN A 387 3.36 -6.02 9.88
C ASN A 387 3.49 -4.53 9.58
N TYR A 388 2.85 -3.70 10.40
CA TYR A 388 2.92 -2.25 10.29
C TYR A 388 3.17 -1.60 11.65
N ARG A 389 3.49 -0.30 11.71
CA ARG A 389 3.35 0.53 12.92
C ARG A 389 3.08 1.97 12.54
N ILE A 390 2.46 2.71 13.46
CA ILE A 390 2.42 4.17 13.39
C ILE A 390 3.33 4.73 14.47
N ALA A 391 4.23 5.61 14.04
CA ALA A 391 5.20 6.27 14.89
C ALA A 391 5.33 7.74 14.47
N CYS A 392 5.97 8.53 15.33
CA CYS A 392 6.15 9.95 15.09
C CYS A 392 7.59 10.38 15.33
N HIS A 393 7.97 11.52 14.77
CA HIS A 393 9.32 12.08 14.83
C HIS A 393 9.25 13.59 15.06
N PRO A 394 9.88 14.13 16.13
CA PRO A 394 10.00 15.57 16.29
C PRO A 394 10.95 16.13 15.23
N ILE A 395 10.46 17.01 14.38
CA ILE A 395 11.25 17.62 13.32
C ILE A 395 12.33 18.51 13.94
N SER A 396 13.55 18.47 13.40
CA SER A 396 14.71 19.20 13.94
C SER A 396 14.55 20.74 13.95
N GLY A 397 13.69 21.28 13.08
CA GLY A 397 13.45 22.72 12.94
C GLY A 397 11.97 23.12 12.98
N ASP A 398 11.73 24.41 12.78
CA ASP A 398 10.37 24.95 12.58
C ASP A 398 9.86 24.59 11.17
N LEU A 399 8.55 24.44 11.04
CA LEU A 399 7.88 24.24 9.77
C LEU A 399 6.81 25.31 9.62
N PRO A 400 7.01 26.32 8.75
CA PRO A 400 6.05 27.39 8.59
C PRO A 400 4.72 26.93 7.97
N LEU A 401 3.61 27.53 8.39
CA LEU A 401 2.26 27.14 7.93
C LEU A 401 2.01 27.43 6.44
N ASN A 402 2.73 28.38 5.84
CA ASN A 402 2.67 28.64 4.39
C ASN A 402 3.29 27.50 3.55
N ARG A 403 3.98 26.54 4.18
CA ARG A 403 4.48 25.32 3.52
C ARG A 403 3.39 24.31 3.25
N PHE A 404 2.16 24.51 3.74
CA PHE A 404 1.02 23.64 3.49
C PHE A 404 0.08 24.24 2.44
N ARG A 405 -0.35 23.41 1.49
CA ARG A 405 -1.40 23.73 0.52
C ARG A 405 -2.48 22.67 0.58
N VAL A 406 -3.74 23.09 0.62
CA VAL A 406 -4.88 22.17 0.64
C VAL A 406 -4.95 21.46 -0.70
N VAL A 407 -5.16 20.14 -0.68
CA VAL A 407 -5.46 19.37 -1.89
C VAL A 407 -6.95 19.45 -2.18
N ASP A 408 -7.31 19.69 -3.44
CA ASP A 408 -8.70 19.75 -3.85
C ASP A 408 -9.26 18.33 -4.08
N ASP A 409 -9.69 17.68 -3.01
CA ASP A 409 -10.41 16.40 -3.08
C ASP A 409 -11.87 16.68 -3.51
N VAL A 410 -12.09 16.84 -4.83
CA VAL A 410 -13.36 17.29 -5.43
C VAL A 410 -14.51 16.33 -5.08
N SER A 411 -14.27 15.02 -5.04
CA SER A 411 -15.27 14.02 -4.68
C SER A 411 -15.84 14.26 -3.27
N SER A 412 -14.96 14.55 -2.30
CA SER A 412 -15.36 14.90 -0.93
C SER A 412 -16.15 16.21 -0.92
N ARG A 413 -15.68 17.23 -1.63
CA ARG A 413 -16.38 18.52 -1.71
C ARG A 413 -17.77 18.38 -2.30
N MET A 414 -17.90 17.64 -3.41
CA MET A 414 -19.17 17.35 -4.07
C MET A 414 -20.14 16.61 -3.15
N ALA A 415 -19.66 15.56 -2.47
CA ALA A 415 -20.47 14.79 -1.54
C ALA A 415 -21.03 15.64 -0.38
N PHE A 416 -20.26 16.62 0.11
CA PHE A 416 -20.64 17.46 1.25
C PHE A 416 -21.06 18.89 0.87
N LYS A 417 -21.18 19.21 -0.42
CA LYS A 417 -21.56 20.54 -0.94
C LYS A 417 -20.69 21.67 -0.38
N LYS A 418 -19.36 21.50 -0.38
CA LYS A 418 -18.41 22.47 0.18
C LYS A 418 -17.65 23.22 -0.91
N THR A 419 -17.49 24.54 -0.72
CA THR A 419 -16.51 25.32 -1.49
C THR A 419 -15.08 24.93 -1.12
N PHE A 420 -14.10 25.33 -1.92
CA PHE A 420 -12.67 25.07 -1.64
C PHE A 420 -12.25 25.61 -0.26
N ASP A 421 -12.59 26.87 0.02
CA ASP A 421 -12.27 27.54 1.29
C ASP A 421 -12.97 26.90 2.50
N GLN A 422 -14.19 26.40 2.30
CA GLN A 422 -14.89 25.65 3.35
C GLN A 422 -14.22 24.31 3.60
N HIS A 423 -13.86 23.59 2.53
CA HIS A 423 -13.19 22.28 2.62
C HIS A 423 -11.90 22.37 3.42
N ALA A 424 -11.05 23.36 3.11
CA ALA A 424 -9.79 23.66 3.81
C ALA A 424 -9.92 23.74 5.35
N LYS A 425 -11.09 24.20 5.83
CA LYS A 425 -11.41 24.39 7.25
C LYS A 425 -12.09 23.17 7.89
N THR A 426 -12.16 22.03 7.21
CA THR A 426 -12.82 20.81 7.71
C THR A 426 -11.83 19.70 8.07
N ARG A 427 -12.29 18.71 8.84
CA ARG A 427 -11.51 17.50 9.18
C ARG A 427 -11.17 16.65 7.94
N ALA A 428 -11.87 16.85 6.83
CA ALA A 428 -11.66 16.15 5.56
C ALA A 428 -10.46 16.67 4.77
N ALA A 429 -10.01 17.90 5.03
CA ALA A 429 -8.93 18.50 4.25
C ALA A 429 -7.60 17.79 4.48
N ARG A 430 -6.96 17.48 3.35
CA ARG A 430 -5.60 16.98 3.23
C ARG A 430 -4.69 18.06 2.64
N PHE A 431 -3.41 17.95 2.90
CA PHE A 431 -2.42 18.97 2.55
C PHE A 431 -1.22 18.37 1.82
N GLU A 432 -0.66 19.16 0.93
CA GLU A 432 0.66 18.95 0.34
C GLU A 432 1.69 19.85 1.02
N LEU A 433 2.93 19.39 1.06
CA LEU A 433 4.08 20.19 1.49
C LEU A 433 4.77 20.84 0.30
N ASN A 434 5.22 22.09 0.47
CA ASN A 434 6.01 22.78 -0.53
C ASN A 434 7.39 22.11 -0.66
N GLN A 435 7.58 21.33 -1.73
CA GLN A 435 8.80 20.56 -1.98
C GLN A 435 10.06 21.44 -2.07
N TRP A 436 9.93 22.73 -2.37
CA TRP A 436 11.06 23.67 -2.49
C TRP A 436 11.50 24.30 -1.17
N ASP A 437 10.75 24.10 -0.08
CA ASP A 437 10.98 24.77 1.21
C ASP A 437 11.05 26.31 1.11
N GLN A 438 10.19 26.91 0.27
CA GLN A 438 10.11 28.36 0.05
C GLN A 438 8.77 28.93 0.53
N ASP A 439 8.74 30.24 0.82
CA ASP A 439 7.53 30.94 1.27
C ASP A 439 6.43 31.02 0.20
N LYS A 440 6.84 30.95 -1.07
CA LYS A 440 5.93 30.96 -2.21
C LYS A 440 5.87 29.59 -2.86
N TRP A 441 4.65 29.18 -3.20
CA TRP A 441 4.41 28.03 -4.05
C TRP A 441 4.67 28.39 -5.50
N ARG A 442 5.28 27.47 -6.26
CA ARG A 442 5.38 27.65 -7.70
C ARG A 442 3.98 27.44 -8.34
N PRO A 443 3.57 28.29 -9.32
CA PRO A 443 2.19 28.28 -9.84
C PRO A 443 1.81 27.00 -10.60
N ASP A 444 2.81 26.35 -11.20
CA ASP A 444 2.66 25.25 -12.15
C ASP A 444 2.91 23.88 -11.55
N GLY A 445 3.66 23.79 -10.43
CA GLY A 445 3.96 22.51 -9.78
C GLY A 445 4.83 21.56 -10.64
N ILE A 446 5.31 22.01 -11.80
CA ILE A 446 6.10 21.21 -12.72
C ILE A 446 7.57 21.25 -12.29
N PHE A 447 8.26 20.12 -12.36
CA PHE A 447 9.69 19.94 -12.05
C PHE A 447 10.07 20.16 -10.57
N HIS A 448 9.62 19.27 -9.69
CA HIS A 448 10.13 19.25 -8.31
C HIS A 448 11.63 18.92 -8.24
N PRO A 449 12.36 19.46 -7.24
CA PRO A 449 13.68 18.95 -6.94
C PRO A 449 13.55 17.46 -6.64
N ARG A 450 14.45 16.63 -7.20
CA ARG A 450 14.41 15.17 -6.98
C ARG A 450 14.36 14.83 -5.49
N ALA A 451 15.06 15.58 -4.63
CA ALA A 451 14.89 15.54 -3.18
C ALA A 451 14.40 16.89 -2.64
N GLY A 452 13.16 16.93 -2.15
CA GLY A 452 12.50 18.12 -1.63
C GLY A 452 12.44 18.21 -0.11
N LEU A 453 11.59 19.11 0.40
CA LEU A 453 11.35 19.28 1.84
C LEU A 453 10.90 17.98 2.50
N LEU A 454 9.97 17.24 1.89
CA LEU A 454 9.49 15.98 2.47
C LEU A 454 10.61 14.95 2.57
N ASP A 455 11.50 14.86 1.57
CA ASP A 455 12.66 13.97 1.61
C ASP A 455 13.60 14.32 2.75
N LYS A 456 13.84 15.61 2.97
CA LYS A 456 14.65 16.10 4.10
C LYS A 456 14.03 15.68 5.43
N LEU A 457 12.72 15.88 5.61
CA LEU A 457 12.02 15.51 6.85
C LEU A 457 12.01 14.00 7.09
N MET A 458 11.72 13.20 6.07
CA MET A 458 11.73 11.73 6.18
C MET A 458 13.15 11.20 6.43
N SER A 459 14.19 11.84 5.90
CA SER A 459 15.59 11.45 6.15
C SER A 459 16.07 11.61 7.59
N GLU A 460 15.34 12.36 8.43
CA GLU A 460 15.60 12.44 9.86
C GLU A 460 15.07 11.21 10.64
N ILE A 461 14.19 10.41 10.02
CA ILE A 461 13.47 9.33 10.69
C ILE A 461 14.25 8.01 10.55
N PRO A 462 14.62 7.34 11.66
CA PRO A 462 15.25 6.04 11.60
C PRO A 462 14.23 4.92 11.33
N GLY A 463 14.69 3.83 10.71
CA GLY A 463 13.95 2.58 10.58
C GLY A 463 13.94 1.75 11.88
N ARG A 464 14.01 0.42 11.74
CA ARG A 464 13.90 -0.53 12.87
C ARG A 464 15.15 -0.66 13.75
N ASN A 465 16.24 0.01 13.40
CA ASN A 465 17.43 0.13 14.25
C ASN A 465 17.43 1.37 15.14
N ASN A 466 16.35 2.15 15.10
CA ASN A 466 16.17 3.39 15.84
C ASN A 466 17.34 4.37 15.58
N TYR A 467 17.56 5.37 16.43
CA TYR A 467 18.50 6.46 16.14
C TYR A 467 19.98 6.05 16.11
N MET A 468 20.31 4.84 16.57
CA MET A 468 21.68 4.28 16.51
C MET A 468 21.98 3.61 15.16
N ALA A 469 21.03 3.61 14.23
CA ALA A 469 21.23 2.98 12.93
C ALA A 469 22.44 3.59 12.21
N ASN A 470 23.35 2.73 11.78
CA ASN A 470 24.47 3.08 10.91
C ASN A 470 24.69 1.93 9.92
N LEU A 471 23.90 1.95 8.85
CA LEU A 471 23.89 0.89 7.84
C LEU A 471 24.22 1.50 6.48
N VAL A 472 24.97 0.77 5.67
CA VAL A 472 25.32 1.19 4.30
C VAL A 472 24.74 0.16 3.35
N ASP A 473 24.06 0.66 2.31
CA ASP A 473 23.62 -0.17 1.20
C ASP A 473 24.77 -0.29 0.19
N ASP A 474 25.45 -1.43 0.20
CA ASP A 474 26.58 -1.75 -0.66
C ASP A 474 26.30 -2.90 -1.64
N ALA A 475 25.01 -3.16 -1.90
CA ALA A 475 24.57 -4.17 -2.85
C ALA A 475 25.30 -4.04 -4.20
N PHE A 476 25.69 -5.18 -4.77
CA PHE A 476 26.42 -5.27 -6.03
C PHE A 476 27.79 -4.57 -6.03
N GLY A 477 28.37 -4.31 -4.85
CA GLY A 477 29.62 -3.56 -4.71
C GLY A 477 29.48 -2.08 -5.07
N LEU A 478 28.25 -1.54 -5.04
CA LEU A 478 27.93 -0.16 -5.39
C LEU A 478 27.40 0.60 -4.17
N PRO A 479 28.26 1.10 -3.27
CA PRO A 479 27.82 1.77 -2.05
C PRO A 479 26.98 3.01 -2.39
N ALA A 480 25.77 3.06 -1.84
CA ALA A 480 24.88 4.21 -1.94
C ALA A 480 25.49 5.43 -1.24
N GLN A 481 25.52 6.55 -1.94
CA GLN A 481 26.07 7.82 -1.45
C GLN A 481 24.95 8.83 -1.19
N GLY A 482 25.24 9.76 -0.28
CA GLY A 482 24.34 10.89 -0.03
C GLY A 482 24.17 11.79 -1.26
N LEU A 483 23.07 12.55 -1.28
CA LEU A 483 22.71 13.37 -2.44
C LEU A 483 23.52 14.67 -2.55
N LYS A 484 24.09 15.16 -1.46
CA LYS A 484 24.90 16.39 -1.46
C LYS A 484 26.26 16.13 -2.12
N PRO A 485 26.82 17.09 -2.89
CA PRO A 485 28.19 16.98 -3.38
C PRO A 485 29.17 16.72 -2.25
N GLY A 486 30.05 15.73 -2.40
CA GLY A 486 31.00 15.33 -1.36
C GLY A 486 30.37 14.61 -0.15
N ALA A 487 29.06 14.30 -0.19
CA ALA A 487 28.47 13.44 0.82
C ALA A 487 29.12 12.05 0.76
N GLY A 488 29.52 11.54 1.92
CA GLY A 488 30.02 10.17 2.06
C GLY A 488 28.93 9.11 1.87
N PRO A 489 29.19 7.88 2.36
CA PRO A 489 28.19 6.81 2.37
C PRO A 489 26.86 7.27 2.97
N LEU A 490 25.76 6.93 2.31
CA LEU A 490 24.42 7.19 2.82
C LEU A 490 24.11 6.24 3.97
N ASN A 491 23.67 6.78 5.10
CA ASN A 491 23.14 5.95 6.18
C ASN A 491 21.77 5.40 5.77
N ALA A 492 21.77 4.20 5.24
CA ALA A 492 20.58 3.52 4.76
C ALA A 492 19.63 3.09 5.89
N GLY A 493 20.05 3.19 7.15
CA GLY A 493 19.19 2.93 8.32
C GLY A 493 18.12 4.01 8.58
N PHE A 494 18.17 5.13 7.86
CA PHE A 494 17.19 6.21 7.89
C PHE A 494 16.33 6.21 6.63
N TYR A 495 15.11 6.72 6.73
CA TYR A 495 14.16 6.69 5.63
C TYR A 495 14.57 7.59 4.47
N HIS A 496 14.77 7.00 3.30
CA HIS A 496 15.12 7.72 2.08
C HIS A 496 14.53 7.00 0.86
N ARG A 497 14.27 7.77 -0.19
CA ARG A 497 13.85 7.22 -1.49
C ARG A 497 14.81 7.56 -2.63
N TRP A 498 15.77 8.45 -2.37
CA TRP A 498 16.79 8.85 -3.34
C TRP A 498 18.19 8.57 -2.80
N TYR A 499 19.07 8.10 -3.67
CA TYR A 499 20.49 7.93 -3.38
C TYR A 499 21.33 8.21 -4.63
N LYS A 500 22.62 8.43 -4.45
CA LYS A 500 23.57 8.57 -5.55
C LYS A 500 24.41 7.30 -5.68
N GLY A 501 24.47 6.73 -6.88
CA GLY A 501 25.37 5.64 -7.21
C GLY A 501 26.81 6.14 -7.41
N PRO A 502 27.83 5.30 -7.16
CA PRO A 502 29.24 5.69 -7.32
C PRO A 502 29.65 5.89 -8.79
N ARG A 503 28.85 5.38 -9.74
CA ARG A 503 29.03 5.51 -11.18
C ARG A 503 27.67 5.77 -11.84
N ASN A 504 27.68 6.41 -13.01
CA ASN A 504 26.49 6.54 -13.84
C ASN A 504 25.98 5.15 -14.24
N ASP A 505 24.65 5.00 -14.31
CA ASP A 505 24.03 3.83 -14.91
C ASP A 505 24.14 3.85 -16.45
N ALA A 506 23.56 2.85 -17.11
CA ALA A 506 23.56 2.73 -18.57
C ALA A 506 22.86 3.90 -19.29
N MET A 507 22.02 4.66 -18.60
CA MET A 507 21.32 5.84 -19.11
C MET A 507 22.07 7.15 -18.78
N GLY A 508 23.28 7.06 -18.20
CA GLY A 508 24.08 8.23 -17.83
C GLY A 508 23.66 8.90 -16.52
N VAL A 509 22.78 8.28 -15.73
CA VAL A 509 22.23 8.87 -14.50
C VAL A 509 22.93 8.31 -13.26
N SER A 510 23.36 9.18 -12.34
CA SER A 510 23.95 8.77 -11.05
C SER A 510 22.97 8.82 -9.89
N MET A 511 21.93 9.66 -9.95
CA MET A 511 20.89 9.71 -8.92
C MET A 511 19.81 8.69 -9.21
N ARG A 512 19.51 7.83 -8.24
CA ARG A 512 18.58 6.71 -8.38
C ARG A 512 17.46 6.81 -7.34
N ALA A 513 16.26 6.43 -7.75
CA ALA A 513 15.11 6.27 -6.87
C ALA A 513 15.04 4.83 -6.34
N ARG A 514 14.47 4.66 -5.15
CA ARG A 514 14.01 3.37 -4.62
C ARG A 514 12.51 3.22 -4.91
N GLY A 515 12.03 1.98 -5.00
CA GLY A 515 10.61 1.71 -5.29
C GLY A 515 10.24 1.67 -6.78
N TYR A 516 11.24 1.73 -7.67
CA TYR A 516 11.07 1.79 -9.14
C TYR A 516 10.18 2.97 -9.57
N SER A 517 8.89 2.74 -9.80
CA SER A 517 7.91 3.77 -10.17
C SER A 517 7.23 4.41 -8.96
N ASP A 518 7.28 3.78 -7.79
CA ASP A 518 6.59 4.26 -6.60
C ASP A 518 7.21 5.56 -6.09
N SER A 519 6.52 6.68 -6.34
CA SER A 519 7.04 8.00 -6.01
C SER A 519 6.92 8.34 -4.52
N SER A 520 6.10 7.65 -3.74
CA SER A 520 5.72 8.06 -2.39
C SER A 520 6.38 7.25 -1.28
N VAL A 521 6.92 6.06 -1.60
CA VAL A 521 7.54 5.16 -0.63
C VAL A 521 8.93 5.64 -0.19
N PHE A 522 9.17 5.59 1.12
CA PHE A 522 10.49 5.75 1.72
C PHE A 522 10.98 4.41 2.27
N MET A 523 12.28 4.12 2.14
CA MET A 523 12.85 2.85 2.55
C MET A 523 13.98 3.05 3.56
N ALA A 524 14.07 2.16 4.53
CA ALA A 524 15.19 2.09 5.48
C ALA A 524 15.66 0.64 5.64
N MET A 525 16.97 0.43 5.63
CA MET A 525 17.59 -0.84 5.95
C MET A 525 17.51 -1.13 7.44
N THR A 526 17.57 -2.41 7.78
CA THR A 526 17.65 -2.86 9.16
C THR A 526 18.53 -4.10 9.28
N ASN A 527 19.19 -4.27 10.43
CA ASN A 527 19.86 -5.54 10.78
C ASN A 527 19.03 -6.38 11.77
N GLN A 528 17.82 -5.93 12.14
CA GLN A 528 16.95 -6.66 13.05
C GLN A 528 16.55 -8.01 12.46
N SER A 529 16.93 -9.09 13.12
CA SER A 529 16.70 -10.47 12.66
C SER A 529 15.22 -10.82 12.49
N LYS A 530 14.32 -10.10 13.18
CA LYS A 530 12.87 -10.26 13.08
C LYS A 530 12.28 -9.78 11.75
N VAL A 531 12.95 -8.84 11.07
CA VAL A 531 12.57 -8.43 9.72
C VAL A 531 13.10 -9.47 8.73
N SER A 532 12.23 -9.90 7.83
CA SER A 532 12.56 -10.94 6.86
C SER A 532 13.57 -10.43 5.84
N SER A 533 14.56 -11.26 5.51
CA SER A 533 15.58 -10.90 4.54
C SER A 533 15.13 -11.22 3.11
N VAL A 534 15.63 -10.42 2.18
CA VAL A 534 15.69 -10.77 0.76
C VAL A 534 17.13 -11.19 0.49
N ASP A 535 17.28 -12.44 0.06
CA ASP A 535 18.57 -13.08 -0.17
C ASP A 535 18.80 -13.23 -1.67
N LEU A 536 20.01 -12.92 -2.16
CA LEU A 536 20.39 -13.00 -3.56
C LEU A 536 21.80 -13.56 -3.70
N ASP A 537 21.95 -14.58 -4.55
CA ASP A 537 23.24 -15.04 -5.04
C ASP A 537 23.56 -14.40 -6.39
N ASP A 538 24.61 -13.59 -6.45
CA ASP A 538 25.06 -12.91 -7.67
C ASP A 538 26.53 -13.28 -8.00
N GLN A 539 26.98 -12.98 -9.23
CA GLN A 539 28.34 -13.20 -9.72
C GLN A 539 28.88 -14.62 -9.48
N CYS A 540 28.03 -15.63 -9.69
CA CYS A 540 28.40 -17.03 -9.54
C CYS A 540 29.50 -17.45 -10.54
N LYS A 541 30.67 -17.82 -10.03
CA LYS A 541 31.81 -18.31 -10.82
C LYS A 541 32.11 -19.76 -10.47
N ASN A 542 32.50 -20.56 -11.46
CA ASN A 542 33.02 -21.90 -11.24
C ASN A 542 34.53 -21.82 -10.98
N VAL A 543 34.93 -21.96 -9.72
CA VAL A 543 36.34 -21.97 -9.31
C VAL A 543 36.70 -23.40 -8.88
N LYS A 544 37.65 -24.04 -9.57
CA LYS A 544 38.07 -25.43 -9.32
C LYS A 544 36.91 -26.44 -9.27
N GLY A 545 35.91 -26.28 -10.14
CA GLY A 545 34.73 -27.17 -10.18
C GLY A 545 33.68 -26.92 -9.08
N LYS A 546 33.88 -25.92 -8.21
CA LYS A 546 32.90 -25.48 -7.21
C LYS A 546 32.29 -24.13 -7.63
N ARG A 547 30.97 -24.08 -7.72
CA ARG A 547 30.23 -22.83 -7.95
C ARG A 547 30.34 -21.98 -6.67
N THR A 548 30.94 -20.80 -6.81
CA THR A 548 31.11 -19.81 -5.73
C THR A 548 30.36 -18.55 -6.15
N CYS A 549 29.39 -18.11 -5.34
CA CYS A 549 28.58 -16.92 -5.59
C CYS A 549 28.87 -15.85 -4.53
N GLN A 550 28.68 -14.58 -4.89
CA GLN A 550 28.57 -13.51 -3.91
C GLN A 550 27.16 -13.52 -3.34
N HIS A 551 27.05 -13.58 -2.02
CA HIS A 551 25.77 -13.65 -1.34
C HIS A 551 25.42 -12.28 -0.74
N TYR A 552 24.25 -11.77 -1.09
CA TYR A 552 23.68 -10.54 -0.53
C TYR A 552 22.44 -10.91 0.29
N SER A 553 22.35 -10.39 1.51
CA SER A 553 21.17 -10.55 2.37
C SER A 553 20.83 -9.18 2.97
N GLN A 554 19.69 -8.63 2.56
CA GLN A 554 19.24 -7.31 3.00
C GLN A 554 17.85 -7.38 3.63
N ARG A 555 17.59 -6.50 4.59
CA ARG A 555 16.27 -6.35 5.23
C ARG A 555 15.85 -4.90 5.14
N TRP A 556 14.58 -4.68 4.80
CA TRP A 556 14.04 -3.36 4.49
C TRP A 556 12.70 -3.13 5.19
N THR A 557 12.51 -1.89 5.64
CA THR A 557 11.22 -1.36 6.07
C THR A 557 10.79 -0.22 5.15
N TYR A 558 9.48 -0.05 5.01
CA TYR A 558 8.86 0.88 4.07
C TYR A 558 8.01 1.88 4.84
N ALA A 559 7.98 3.15 4.44
CA ALA A 559 7.18 4.15 5.12
C ALA A 559 6.57 5.19 4.18
N ILE A 560 5.43 5.74 4.60
CA ILE A 560 4.81 6.94 4.04
C ILE A 560 4.50 7.93 5.16
N PRO A 561 4.55 9.26 4.91
CA PRO A 561 4.08 10.23 5.89
C PRO A 561 2.56 10.11 6.08
N LEU A 562 2.06 10.40 7.27
CA LEU A 562 0.62 10.45 7.57
C LEU A 562 0.15 11.87 7.84
N GLU A 563 0.74 12.53 8.84
CA GLU A 563 0.34 13.86 9.28
C GLU A 563 1.46 14.60 10.00
N ILE A 564 1.37 15.93 10.00
CA ILE A 564 2.18 16.80 10.87
C ILE A 564 1.30 17.35 11.99
N ILE A 565 1.80 17.21 13.22
CA ILE A 565 1.11 17.65 14.43
C ILE A 565 1.97 18.71 15.11
N TYR A 566 1.41 19.90 15.33
CA TYR A 566 2.07 20.93 16.14
C TYR A 566 1.79 20.67 17.61
N LEU A 567 2.81 20.26 18.36
CA LEU A 567 2.73 20.24 19.83
C LEU A 567 2.73 21.67 20.33
N THR A 568 1.94 21.96 21.37
CA THR A 568 1.77 23.31 21.90
C THR A 568 2.00 23.31 23.41
N PRO A 569 2.31 24.48 24.02
CA PRO A 569 2.50 24.55 25.47
C PRO A 569 1.25 24.20 26.28
N LEU A 570 0.07 24.08 25.66
CA LEU A 570 -1.15 23.63 26.35
C LEU A 570 -1.05 22.21 26.91
N SER A 571 -0.18 21.37 26.34
CA SER A 571 -0.01 19.98 26.79
C SER A 571 0.62 19.88 28.19
N THR A 572 1.31 20.92 28.66
CA THR A 572 2.02 20.96 29.96
C THR A 572 1.61 22.15 30.84
N TRP A 573 0.86 23.12 30.31
CA TRP A 573 0.44 24.30 31.06
C TRP A 573 -0.64 23.98 32.10
N ASN A 574 -0.23 23.96 33.37
CA ASN A 574 -1.06 23.65 34.54
C ASN A 574 -1.17 24.85 35.51
N PRO A 575 -1.93 25.90 35.15
CA PRO A 575 -2.02 27.12 35.96
C PRO A 575 -2.75 26.95 37.30
N TYR A 576 -3.49 25.85 37.46
CA TYR A 576 -4.24 25.53 38.67
C TYR A 576 -3.53 24.54 39.60
N ASP A 577 -2.30 24.12 39.25
CA ASP A 577 -1.52 23.12 40.00
C ASP A 577 -2.32 21.83 40.29
N LEU A 578 -3.04 21.35 39.26
CA LEU A 578 -3.79 20.10 39.33
C LEU A 578 -2.84 18.91 39.49
N GLU A 579 -3.17 18.00 40.39
CA GLU A 579 -2.35 16.82 40.66
C GLU A 579 -2.46 15.79 39.52
N TYR A 580 -1.31 15.41 38.95
CA TYR A 580 -1.23 14.33 37.97
C TYR A 580 -0.98 12.97 38.64
N LYS A 581 -1.98 12.10 38.58
CA LYS A 581 -2.02 10.80 39.22
C LYS A 581 -1.54 9.65 38.33
N GLY A 582 -0.79 9.97 37.26
CA GLY A 582 -0.17 9.00 36.38
C GLY A 582 -1.13 8.28 35.43
N ASN A 583 -0.82 7.02 35.13
CA ASN A 583 -1.62 6.18 34.24
C ASN A 583 -3.01 5.92 34.87
N ALA A 584 -4.09 6.10 34.10
CA ALA A 584 -5.48 5.90 34.52
C ALA A 584 -5.76 4.50 35.11
N TYR A 585 -4.96 3.49 34.76
CA TYR A 585 -5.08 2.13 35.26
C TYR A 585 -4.27 1.84 36.52
N SER A 586 -3.35 2.73 36.90
CA SER A 586 -2.58 2.60 38.15
C SER A 586 -3.49 2.76 39.38
N PRO A 587 -3.11 2.25 40.56
CA PRO A 587 -3.88 2.43 41.78
C PRO A 587 -4.21 3.90 42.06
N LEU A 588 -3.24 4.80 41.90
CA LEU A 588 -3.43 6.24 42.09
C LEU A 588 -4.31 6.85 40.99
N GLY A 589 -4.10 6.47 39.73
CA GLY A 589 -4.87 6.98 38.59
C GLY A 589 -6.35 6.65 38.64
N LYS A 590 -6.72 5.48 39.18
CA LYS A 590 -8.13 5.08 39.40
C LYS A 590 -8.86 6.00 40.38
N THR A 591 -8.14 6.62 41.32
CA THR A 591 -8.76 7.52 42.33
C THR A 591 -9.36 8.80 41.73
N VAL A 592 -8.94 9.19 40.53
CA VAL A 592 -9.46 10.39 39.83
C VAL A 592 -10.97 10.30 39.60
N GLN A 593 -11.48 9.11 39.32
CA GLN A 593 -12.89 8.84 39.00
C GLN A 593 -13.62 8.03 40.09
N ALA A 594 -12.94 7.72 41.20
CA ALA A 594 -13.52 6.97 42.30
C ALA A 594 -14.73 7.69 42.92
N GLY A 595 -15.65 6.93 43.50
CA GLY A 595 -16.87 7.48 44.13
C GLY A 595 -17.89 8.06 43.13
N GLY A 596 -17.87 7.61 41.87
CA GLY A 596 -18.81 8.06 40.84
C GLY A 596 -18.50 9.45 40.27
N ARG A 597 -17.26 9.93 40.41
CA ARG A 597 -16.78 11.19 39.85
C ARG A 597 -16.74 11.11 38.32
N ASN A 598 -17.42 12.05 37.68
CA ASN A 598 -17.60 12.08 36.23
C ASN A 598 -17.13 13.40 35.60
N GLY A 599 -16.46 14.28 36.35
CA GLY A 599 -16.02 15.59 35.87
C GLY A 599 -17.13 16.65 35.88
N GLY A 600 -18.17 16.45 36.69
CA GLY A 600 -19.20 17.47 36.92
C GLY A 600 -18.67 18.70 37.66
N THR A 601 -19.47 19.77 37.72
CA THR A 601 -19.08 21.05 38.34
C THR A 601 -19.24 21.09 39.86
N LYS A 602 -19.92 20.09 40.45
CA LYS A 602 -20.05 19.95 41.91
C LYS A 602 -18.82 19.25 42.51
N PRO A 603 -18.37 19.60 43.73
CA PRO A 603 -17.18 19.01 44.35
C PRO A 603 -17.18 17.48 44.47
N ASP A 604 -18.34 16.85 44.66
CA ASP A 604 -18.54 15.40 44.74
C ASP A 604 -18.52 14.71 43.36
N LYS A 605 -18.79 15.45 42.27
CA LYS A 605 -18.81 14.95 40.89
C LYS A 605 -17.57 15.32 40.07
N ALA A 606 -16.84 16.36 40.47
CA ALA A 606 -15.59 16.78 39.86
C ALA A 606 -14.53 15.67 39.90
N TYR A 607 -13.60 15.64 38.96
CA TYR A 607 -12.49 14.70 39.03
C TYR A 607 -11.54 15.04 40.19
N ASN A 608 -10.96 14.03 40.83
CA ASN A 608 -10.00 14.23 41.93
C ASN A 608 -8.56 14.26 41.40
N GLY A 609 -8.14 15.41 40.87
CA GLY A 609 -6.93 15.54 40.06
C GLY A 609 -7.13 15.07 38.62
N ILE A 610 -6.04 14.76 37.92
CA ILE A 610 -6.04 14.30 36.53
C ILE A 610 -5.23 13.00 36.36
N ASN A 611 -5.48 12.26 35.28
CA ASN A 611 -4.70 11.08 34.91
C ASN A 611 -4.53 11.01 33.37
N SER A 612 -3.94 9.94 32.85
CA SER A 612 -3.68 9.77 31.42
C SER A 612 -4.92 9.75 30.49
N ARG A 613 -6.14 9.55 31.02
CA ARG A 613 -7.42 9.51 30.25
C ARG A 613 -8.44 10.60 30.65
N ALA A 614 -8.21 11.27 31.78
CA ALA A 614 -8.92 12.44 32.24
C ALA A 614 -7.93 13.62 32.31
N TYR A 615 -7.35 13.96 31.15
CA TYR A 615 -6.30 14.96 30.98
C TYR A 615 -6.89 16.33 30.62
N TYR A 616 -7.36 17.03 31.66
CA TYR A 616 -7.96 18.36 31.56
C TYR A 616 -7.13 19.37 32.36
N LEU A 617 -6.31 20.17 31.68
CA LEU A 617 -5.42 21.17 32.31
C LEU A 617 -5.77 22.60 31.91
N THR A 618 -6.19 22.80 30.66
CA THR A 618 -6.33 24.13 30.06
C THR A 618 -7.51 24.85 30.69
N PRO A 619 -7.34 26.08 31.22
CA PRO A 619 -8.45 26.82 31.79
C PRO A 619 -9.60 27.00 30.81
N GLN A 620 -10.85 26.85 31.28
CA GLN A 620 -12.02 26.97 30.41
C GLN A 620 -12.05 28.33 29.70
N GLU A 621 -11.71 29.39 30.43
CA GLU A 621 -11.67 30.76 29.96
C GLU A 621 -10.66 31.00 28.85
N PHE A 622 -9.70 30.11 28.59
CA PHE A 622 -8.78 30.21 27.45
C PHE A 622 -9.53 30.13 26.11
N PHE A 623 -10.60 29.33 26.06
CA PHE A 623 -11.41 29.11 24.87
C PHE A 623 -12.80 29.78 24.98
N LYS A 624 -13.41 30.08 23.83
CA LYS A 624 -14.82 30.47 23.70
C LYS A 624 -15.58 29.39 22.91
N GLY A 625 -16.76 28.99 23.36
CA GLY A 625 -17.59 27.97 22.68
C GLY A 625 -17.24 26.52 23.03
N GLY A 626 -17.86 25.56 22.34
CA GLY A 626 -17.74 24.11 22.58
C GLY A 626 -16.63 23.40 21.79
N ILE A 627 -16.72 22.07 21.70
CA ILE A 627 -15.86 21.25 20.82
C ILE A 627 -16.23 21.52 19.37
N VAL A 628 -15.23 21.63 18.48
CA VAL A 628 -15.43 21.91 17.06
C VAL A 628 -15.59 20.60 16.29
N GLY A 629 -16.75 20.43 15.63
CA GLY A 629 -16.99 19.31 14.72
C GLY A 629 -17.12 17.94 15.40
N ARG A 630 -17.81 17.88 16.55
CA ARG A 630 -17.96 16.68 17.38
C ARG A 630 -18.35 15.43 16.58
N ASP A 631 -17.58 14.35 16.77
CA ASP A 631 -17.81 13.03 16.21
C ASP A 631 -18.16 11.99 17.31
N PRO A 632 -18.92 10.91 17.02
CA PRO A 632 -19.19 9.86 18.00
C PRO A 632 -17.95 9.18 18.59
N ALA A 633 -16.82 9.17 17.86
CA ALA A 633 -15.55 8.65 18.36
C ALA A 633 -14.80 9.67 19.25
N ASP A 634 -15.19 10.95 19.26
CA ASP A 634 -14.54 11.97 20.09
C ASP A 634 -14.86 11.74 21.57
N THR A 635 -13.83 11.59 22.42
CA THR A 635 -14.01 11.26 23.84
C THR A 635 -13.97 12.46 24.79
N ALA A 636 -13.60 13.64 24.29
CA ALA A 636 -13.46 14.83 25.11
C ALA A 636 -14.82 15.43 25.50
N LYS A 637 -14.92 15.94 26.74
CA LYS A 637 -16.05 16.75 27.19
C LYS A 637 -15.82 18.23 26.86
N GLY A 638 -16.92 18.99 26.69
CA GLY A 638 -16.86 20.43 26.40
C GLY A 638 -16.14 21.24 27.49
N SER A 639 -16.40 20.91 28.75
CA SER A 639 -15.64 21.31 29.94
C SER A 639 -15.77 20.23 31.02
N ALA A 640 -14.83 20.18 31.95
CA ALA A 640 -14.85 19.29 33.11
C ALA A 640 -14.47 20.07 34.38
N GLY A 641 -15.13 19.73 35.48
CA GLY A 641 -14.71 20.15 36.82
C GLY A 641 -13.61 19.23 37.35
N VAL A 642 -12.51 19.81 37.81
CA VAL A 642 -11.38 19.10 38.42
C VAL A 642 -11.04 19.75 39.76
N LEU A 643 -10.84 18.94 40.81
CA LEU A 643 -10.36 19.40 42.10
C LEU A 643 -8.87 19.72 42.02
N ASP A 644 -8.50 20.93 42.43
CA ASP A 644 -7.11 21.26 42.73
C ASP A 644 -6.65 20.62 44.05
N LYS A 645 -5.36 20.74 44.38
CA LYS A 645 -4.78 20.19 45.63
C LYS A 645 -5.43 20.73 46.91
N LYS A 646 -6.16 21.86 46.82
CA LYS A 646 -6.89 22.49 47.93
C LYS A 646 -8.36 22.07 47.96
N GLY A 647 -8.80 21.14 47.10
CA GLY A 647 -10.17 20.67 47.02
C GLY A 647 -11.13 21.67 46.35
N LYS A 648 -10.62 22.73 45.70
CA LYS A 648 -11.47 23.68 44.97
C LYS A 648 -11.70 23.18 43.55
N VAL A 649 -12.96 23.21 43.12
CA VAL A 649 -13.33 22.84 41.75
C VAL A 649 -12.85 23.91 40.77
N ARG A 650 -12.11 23.48 39.75
CA ARG A 650 -11.65 24.28 38.61
C ARG A 650 -12.32 23.82 37.33
N ALA A 651 -12.82 24.76 36.57
CA ALA A 651 -13.41 24.50 35.27
C ALA A 651 -12.30 24.51 34.20
N VAL A 652 -12.06 23.35 33.60
CA VAL A 652 -10.97 23.14 32.64
C VAL A 652 -11.48 22.43 31.39
N LYS A 653 -10.73 22.58 30.31
CA LYS A 653 -10.90 21.84 29.06
C LYS A 653 -9.78 20.84 28.88
N ALA A 654 -10.07 19.87 28.03
CA ALA A 654 -9.12 18.84 27.65
C ALA A 654 -7.85 19.48 27.07
N SER A 655 -6.67 18.89 27.26
CA SER A 655 -5.38 19.48 26.87
C SER A 655 -4.53 18.60 25.96
N GLY A 656 -5.02 17.41 25.65
CA GLY A 656 -4.45 16.53 24.64
C GLY A 656 -4.64 17.05 23.22
N ILE A 657 -4.15 16.23 22.30
CA ILE A 657 -4.11 16.51 20.86
C ILE A 657 -5.53 16.50 20.27
N ARG A 658 -5.76 17.41 19.33
CA ARG A 658 -7.02 17.55 18.59
C ARG A 658 -6.74 17.92 17.14
N ILE A 659 -7.75 17.86 16.28
CA ILE A 659 -7.64 18.34 14.89
C ILE A 659 -7.71 19.87 14.86
N PHE A 660 -8.70 20.44 15.56
CA PHE A 660 -8.90 21.89 15.68
C PHE A 660 -9.01 22.33 17.13
N PHE A 661 -8.35 23.43 17.46
CA PHE A 661 -8.61 24.14 18.70
C PHE A 661 -10.02 24.76 18.70
N PRO A 662 -10.76 24.69 19.81
CA PRO A 662 -11.92 25.56 20.03
C PRO A 662 -11.53 27.02 19.78
N ASN A 663 -12.51 27.86 19.47
CA ASN A 663 -12.26 29.27 19.20
C ASN A 663 -11.46 29.93 20.33
N ILE A 664 -10.31 30.51 19.99
CA ILE A 664 -9.45 31.26 20.91
C ILE A 664 -9.78 32.75 20.73
N PRO A 665 -10.27 33.46 21.75
CA PRO A 665 -10.59 34.88 21.65
C PRO A 665 -9.43 35.72 21.11
N GLY A 666 -9.71 36.54 20.08
CA GLY A 666 -8.72 37.38 19.42
C GLY A 666 -7.75 36.65 18.49
N VAL A 667 -7.99 35.36 18.21
CA VAL A 667 -7.18 34.53 17.30
C VAL A 667 -8.05 33.74 16.33
N GLY A 668 -9.12 33.10 16.80
CA GLY A 668 -10.00 32.26 16.00
C GLY A 668 -9.81 30.75 16.25
N THR A 669 -10.28 29.94 15.31
CA THR A 669 -10.12 28.48 15.29
C THR A 669 -8.83 28.13 14.55
N LEU A 670 -7.93 27.39 15.19
CA LEU A 670 -6.66 26.97 14.60
C LEU A 670 -6.60 25.46 14.42
N ARG A 671 -5.94 25.01 13.35
CA ARG A 671 -5.68 23.59 13.07
C ARG A 671 -4.39 23.15 13.73
N GLN A 672 -4.44 22.05 14.47
CA GLN A 672 -3.25 21.45 15.10
C GLN A 672 -2.68 20.29 14.26
N ARG A 673 -3.54 19.50 13.62
CA ARG A 673 -3.19 18.31 12.82
C ARG A 673 -3.36 18.57 11.33
N TRP A 674 -2.30 18.31 10.58
CA TRP A 674 -2.18 18.55 9.14
C TRP A 674 -1.93 17.22 8.42
N PRO A 675 -2.98 16.53 7.93
CA PRO A 675 -2.81 15.30 7.16
C PRO A 675 -2.06 15.58 5.86
N ILE A 676 -0.97 14.84 5.63
CA ILE A 676 -0.14 14.97 4.42
C ILE A 676 0.06 13.63 3.69
N ALA A 677 -0.73 12.63 4.05
CA ALA A 677 -0.60 11.29 3.52
C ALA A 677 -0.76 11.26 1.99
N PRO A 678 0.09 10.52 1.26
CA PRO A 678 -0.16 10.23 -0.14
C PRO A 678 -1.39 9.31 -0.28
N VAL A 679 -2.01 9.34 -1.45
CA VAL A 679 -3.17 8.52 -1.81
C VAL A 679 -2.74 7.54 -2.87
N HIS A 680 -3.06 6.26 -2.70
CA HIS A 680 -2.80 5.25 -3.74
C HIS A 680 -3.70 5.53 -4.95
N GLY A 681 -3.12 5.66 -6.14
CA GLY A 681 -3.79 6.20 -7.34
C GLY A 681 -4.86 5.30 -7.96
N GLU A 682 -4.53 4.08 -8.37
CA GLU A 682 -5.49 3.17 -9.03
C GLU A 682 -6.30 2.32 -8.06
N GLY A 683 -7.49 1.88 -8.50
CA GLY A 683 -8.46 1.20 -7.63
C GLY A 683 -8.93 2.05 -6.45
N SER A 684 -8.75 3.37 -6.53
CA SER A 684 -8.99 4.35 -5.47
C SER A 684 -10.14 5.33 -5.78
N ALA A 685 -10.11 6.52 -5.18
CA ALA A 685 -11.03 7.63 -5.41
C ALA A 685 -11.04 8.18 -6.85
N VAL A 686 -10.09 7.84 -7.74
CA VAL A 686 -9.97 8.48 -9.07
C VAL A 686 -11.27 8.44 -9.87
N TRP A 687 -11.94 7.29 -9.95
CA TRP A 687 -13.23 7.18 -10.64
C TRP A 687 -14.30 8.09 -10.02
N LYS A 688 -14.24 8.28 -8.69
CA LYS A 688 -15.16 9.15 -7.96
C LYS A 688 -14.84 10.63 -8.19
N GLU A 689 -13.56 11.01 -8.26
CA GLU A 689 -13.12 12.35 -8.65
C GLU A 689 -13.57 12.66 -10.08
N LEU A 690 -13.41 11.72 -11.01
CA LEU A 690 -13.82 11.87 -12.40
C LEU A 690 -15.35 12.05 -12.53
N GLU A 691 -16.14 11.22 -11.86
CA GLU A 691 -17.61 11.36 -11.87
C GLU A 691 -18.07 12.64 -11.16
N ALA A 692 -17.34 13.12 -10.14
CA ALA A 692 -17.60 14.40 -9.49
C ALA A 692 -17.34 15.57 -10.46
N ILE A 693 -16.21 15.56 -11.16
CA ILE A 693 -15.85 16.55 -12.17
C ILE A 693 -16.84 16.53 -13.34
N LYS A 694 -17.23 15.34 -13.81
CA LYS A 694 -18.24 15.14 -14.85
C LYS A 694 -19.55 15.84 -14.49
N ASP A 695 -20.07 15.64 -13.28
CA ASP A 695 -21.30 16.30 -12.84
C ASP A 695 -21.15 17.83 -12.76
N ILE A 696 -19.98 18.35 -12.36
CA ILE A 696 -19.66 19.79 -12.34
C ILE A 696 -19.66 20.37 -13.76
N LEU A 697 -19.01 19.70 -14.71
CA LEU A 697 -18.89 20.13 -16.10
C LEU A 697 -20.23 20.12 -16.83
N PHE A 698 -21.05 19.08 -16.65
CA PHE A 698 -22.35 18.98 -17.31
C PHE A 698 -23.47 19.78 -16.63
N ASN A 699 -23.29 20.22 -15.38
CA ASN A 699 -24.28 21.03 -14.67
C ASN A 699 -23.63 22.29 -14.03
N PRO A 700 -22.98 23.15 -14.83
CA PRO A 700 -22.11 24.20 -14.31
C PRO A 700 -22.87 25.28 -13.52
N GLN A 701 -24.15 25.53 -13.86
CA GLN A 701 -25.00 26.45 -13.09
C GLN A 701 -25.32 25.89 -11.70
N LYS A 702 -25.69 24.62 -11.61
CA LYS A 702 -26.00 23.93 -10.35
C LYS A 702 -24.78 23.89 -9.42
N TYR A 703 -23.59 23.70 -9.98
CA TYR A 703 -22.34 23.55 -9.23
C TYR A 703 -21.42 24.77 -9.30
N ARG A 704 -21.95 25.96 -9.58
CA ARG A 704 -21.15 27.21 -9.66
C ARG A 704 -20.30 27.48 -8.41
N HIS A 705 -20.80 27.11 -7.24
CA HIS A 705 -20.09 27.24 -5.97
C HIS A 705 -18.85 26.33 -5.84
N MET A 706 -18.68 25.36 -6.76
CA MET A 706 -17.53 24.46 -6.75
C MET A 706 -16.27 25.06 -7.39
N TYR A 707 -16.39 26.16 -8.16
CA TYR A 707 -15.24 26.78 -8.81
C TYR A 707 -14.43 27.66 -7.84
N PRO A 708 -13.08 27.58 -7.82
CA PRO A 708 -12.19 28.21 -6.83
C PRO A 708 -12.24 29.75 -6.70
N SER A 709 -13.04 30.47 -7.50
CA SER A 709 -13.03 31.94 -7.52
C SER A 709 -14.41 32.55 -7.72
N GLY A 710 -15.49 31.79 -7.44
CA GLY A 710 -16.83 32.24 -7.82
C GLY A 710 -16.88 32.52 -9.32
N GLY A 711 -16.13 31.73 -10.10
CA GLY A 711 -15.88 31.96 -11.52
C GLY A 711 -17.15 32.45 -12.18
N ASN A 712 -17.00 33.47 -13.01
CA ASN A 712 -17.94 33.66 -14.09
C ASN A 712 -17.88 32.38 -14.90
N VAL A 713 -18.66 31.38 -14.47
CA VAL A 713 -19.27 30.41 -15.35
C VAL A 713 -20.00 31.30 -16.32
N VAL A 714 -19.30 31.69 -17.39
CA VAL A 714 -19.95 31.91 -18.66
C VAL A 714 -20.78 30.64 -18.78
N PRO A 715 -22.11 30.74 -18.73
CA PRO A 715 -22.96 29.58 -18.99
C PRO A 715 -22.39 28.88 -20.23
N PRO A 716 -22.42 27.54 -20.33
CA PRO A 716 -22.28 26.93 -21.64
C PRO A 716 -23.23 27.70 -22.55
N ASP A 717 -22.68 28.32 -23.59
CA ASP A 717 -23.31 29.40 -24.34
C ASP A 717 -24.81 29.12 -24.51
N ASP A 718 -25.67 30.02 -24.02
CA ASP A 718 -27.01 30.13 -24.61
C ASP A 718 -26.72 30.44 -26.08
N GLY A 719 -26.77 29.41 -26.92
CA GLY A 719 -26.44 29.48 -28.33
C GLY A 719 -27.29 30.51 -29.06
N ASP A 720 -26.95 30.75 -30.31
CA ASP A 720 -27.69 31.70 -31.15
C ASP A 720 -29.20 31.47 -31.10
N LEU A 721 -29.98 32.56 -31.00
CA LEU A 721 -31.43 32.50 -30.92
C LEU A 721 -31.99 32.27 -32.32
N SER A 722 -32.46 31.05 -32.59
CA SER A 722 -33.22 30.75 -33.80
C SER A 722 -34.70 31.08 -33.61
N LEU A 723 -35.23 31.91 -34.51
CA LEU A 723 -36.63 32.29 -34.58
C LEU A 723 -37.21 31.75 -35.89
N GLN A 724 -38.38 31.15 -35.83
CA GLN A 724 -39.13 30.73 -37.01
C GLN A 724 -40.08 31.84 -37.45
N VAL A 725 -40.10 32.10 -38.76
CA VAL A 725 -41.04 32.99 -39.44
C VAL A 725 -42.38 32.28 -39.59
N ALA A 726 -43.48 32.97 -39.27
CA ALA A 726 -44.82 32.40 -39.37
C ALA A 726 -45.12 31.82 -40.75
N TYR A 727 -45.58 30.57 -40.81
CA TYR A 727 -45.87 29.84 -42.04
C TYR A 727 -46.80 30.59 -43.01
N THR A 728 -46.50 30.59 -44.30
CA THR A 728 -47.33 31.17 -45.37
C THR A 728 -47.81 30.08 -46.33
N THR A 729 -48.96 30.30 -46.98
CA THR A 729 -49.48 29.45 -48.06
C THR A 729 -49.67 30.23 -49.36
N SER A 730 -49.03 31.40 -49.48
CA SER A 730 -49.15 32.25 -50.68
C SER A 730 -48.42 31.64 -51.87
N ASP A 731 -49.07 31.61 -53.03
CA ASP A 731 -48.52 31.09 -54.29
C ASP A 731 -48.52 32.19 -55.36
N PRO A 732 -47.39 32.44 -56.07
CA PRO A 732 -46.06 31.86 -55.86
C PRO A 732 -45.39 32.36 -54.57
N PRO A 733 -44.55 31.55 -53.87
CA PRO A 733 -43.94 30.28 -54.30
C PRO A 733 -44.56 28.99 -53.72
N GLY A 734 -45.65 29.06 -52.95
CA GLY A 734 -46.29 27.90 -52.32
C GLY A 734 -46.08 27.89 -50.81
N ALA A 735 -46.50 26.83 -50.14
CA ALA A 735 -46.53 26.79 -48.68
C ALA A 735 -45.14 26.54 -48.07
N HIS A 736 -44.66 27.44 -47.18
CA HIS A 736 -43.32 27.35 -46.56
C HIS A 736 -43.13 28.29 -45.35
N SER A 737 -41.96 28.23 -44.71
CA SER A 737 -41.53 29.03 -43.56
C SER A 737 -40.00 29.10 -43.50
N HIS A 738 -39.45 30.20 -42.98
CA HIS A 738 -37.99 30.32 -42.82
C HIS A 738 -37.56 30.37 -41.35
N ILE A 739 -36.28 30.11 -41.11
CA ILE A 739 -35.61 30.27 -39.82
C ILE A 739 -34.64 31.44 -39.90
N VAL A 740 -34.63 32.31 -38.91
CA VAL A 740 -33.62 33.37 -38.76
C VAL A 740 -32.88 33.18 -37.45
N THR A 741 -31.55 33.16 -37.53
CA THR A 741 -30.68 32.94 -36.38
C THR A 741 -30.01 34.25 -35.98
N LEU A 742 -30.26 34.70 -34.75
CA LEU A 742 -29.65 35.89 -34.18
C LEU A 742 -28.50 35.51 -33.26
N THR A 743 -27.35 36.15 -33.44
CA THR A 743 -26.26 36.02 -32.47
C THR A 743 -26.71 36.49 -31.09
N GLN A 744 -26.06 36.03 -30.04
CA GLN A 744 -26.40 36.41 -28.67
C GLN A 744 -26.44 37.93 -28.44
N GLN A 745 -25.48 38.66 -29.03
CA GLN A 745 -25.43 40.12 -28.91
C GLN A 745 -26.62 40.77 -29.64
N GLN A 746 -26.96 40.29 -30.83
CA GLN A 746 -28.13 40.75 -31.57
C GLN A 746 -29.43 40.47 -30.82
N ALA A 747 -29.60 39.28 -30.23
CA ALA A 747 -30.79 38.96 -29.45
C ALA A 747 -30.95 39.89 -28.23
N LYS A 748 -29.84 40.24 -27.54
CA LYS A 748 -29.82 41.22 -26.45
C LYS A 748 -30.17 42.62 -26.94
N ASP A 749 -29.57 43.06 -28.05
CA ASP A 749 -29.85 44.36 -28.66
C ASP A 749 -31.33 44.49 -29.05
N VAL A 750 -31.92 43.44 -29.62
CA VAL A 750 -33.34 43.38 -29.96
C VAL A 750 -34.24 43.47 -28.72
N ARG A 751 -33.95 42.70 -27.66
CA ARG A 751 -34.70 42.79 -26.38
C ARG A 751 -34.59 44.15 -25.69
N ASN A 752 -33.48 44.85 -25.90
CA ASN A 752 -33.24 46.19 -25.38
C ASN A 752 -33.86 47.30 -26.25
N GLY A 753 -34.67 46.93 -27.26
CA GLY A 753 -35.44 47.87 -28.08
C GLY A 753 -34.71 48.37 -29.33
N LYS A 754 -33.54 47.83 -29.67
CA LYS A 754 -32.89 48.11 -30.96
C LYS A 754 -33.47 47.19 -32.04
N SER A 755 -33.40 47.59 -33.30
CA SER A 755 -33.72 46.70 -34.42
C SER A 755 -32.45 46.10 -34.99
N VAL A 756 -32.49 44.81 -35.31
CA VAL A 756 -31.36 44.09 -35.94
C VAL A 756 -31.78 43.61 -37.32
N VAL A 757 -30.86 43.71 -38.28
CA VAL A 757 -31.03 43.15 -39.62
C VAL A 757 -30.38 41.78 -39.68
N ALA A 758 -31.13 40.77 -40.14
CA ALA A 758 -30.64 39.41 -40.33
C ALA A 758 -31.28 38.77 -41.57
N PHE A 759 -30.59 37.80 -42.16
CA PHE A 759 -31.10 37.03 -43.29
C PHE A 759 -31.73 35.74 -42.79
N THR A 760 -32.82 35.32 -43.43
CA THR A 760 -33.44 34.03 -43.16
C THR A 760 -32.69 32.89 -43.85
N SER A 761 -32.98 31.65 -43.46
CA SER A 761 -32.66 30.46 -44.24
C SER A 761 -33.32 30.51 -45.62
N GLU A 762 -32.73 29.81 -46.58
CA GLU A 762 -33.35 29.59 -47.88
C GLU A 762 -34.43 28.50 -47.76
N ASP A 763 -35.65 28.80 -48.20
CA ASP A 763 -36.73 27.81 -48.37
C ASP A 763 -37.57 28.20 -49.60
N ASN A 764 -38.11 27.22 -50.33
CA ASN A 764 -38.74 27.42 -51.64
C ASN A 764 -37.95 28.36 -52.57
N SER A 765 -36.63 28.14 -52.66
CA SER A 765 -35.67 28.83 -53.54
C SER A 765 -35.57 30.36 -53.35
N HIS A 766 -35.86 30.87 -52.14
CA HIS A 766 -35.61 32.28 -51.80
C HIS A 766 -35.34 32.47 -50.30
N GLN A 767 -34.90 33.68 -49.95
CA GLN A 767 -34.59 34.13 -48.60
C GLN A 767 -35.04 35.58 -48.42
N HIS A 768 -35.20 36.02 -47.17
CA HIS A 768 -35.55 37.39 -46.83
C HIS A 768 -34.47 38.09 -46.01
N GLN A 769 -34.37 39.39 -46.19
CA GLN A 769 -33.69 40.29 -45.26
C GLN A 769 -34.72 40.85 -44.27
N LEU A 770 -34.66 40.40 -43.02
CA LEU A 770 -35.57 40.83 -41.96
C LEU A 770 -34.94 41.90 -41.07
N THR A 771 -35.70 42.94 -40.77
CA THR A 771 -35.44 43.84 -39.63
C THR A 771 -36.29 43.39 -38.46
N ILE A 772 -35.66 42.90 -37.40
CA ILE A 772 -36.31 42.23 -36.28
C ILE A 772 -36.32 43.16 -35.07
N SER A 773 -37.49 43.24 -34.41
CA SER A 773 -37.73 44.05 -33.22
C SER A 773 -38.45 43.23 -32.14
N TYR A 774 -38.40 43.69 -30.89
CA TYR A 774 -39.09 43.05 -29.77
C TYR A 774 -40.06 44.01 -29.09
N GLN A 775 -41.28 43.54 -28.86
CA GLN A 775 -42.29 44.23 -28.06
C GLN A 775 -42.34 43.57 -26.68
N ALA A 776 -42.22 44.34 -25.60
CA ALA A 776 -42.14 43.80 -24.24
C ALA A 776 -43.50 43.41 -23.64
N ASN A 777 -44.61 44.00 -24.11
CA ASN A 777 -45.97 43.73 -23.63
C ASN A 777 -46.99 43.74 -24.78
N PRO A 778 -47.58 42.57 -25.14
CA PRO A 778 -47.13 41.23 -24.75
C PRO A 778 -45.72 40.92 -25.31
N PRO A 779 -44.91 40.10 -24.62
CA PRO A 779 -43.54 39.78 -25.03
C PRO A 779 -43.52 38.99 -26.34
N ARG A 780 -43.04 39.60 -27.44
CA ARG A 780 -42.94 38.92 -28.74
C ARG A 780 -41.86 39.52 -29.64
N TYR A 781 -41.24 38.68 -30.45
CA TYR A 781 -40.42 39.10 -31.59
C TYR A 781 -41.30 39.29 -32.81
N PHE A 782 -41.01 40.32 -33.60
CA PHE A 782 -41.75 40.59 -34.81
C PHE A 782 -40.85 41.19 -35.90
N ILE A 783 -41.32 41.05 -37.14
CA ILE A 783 -40.69 41.58 -38.34
C ILE A 783 -41.14 43.05 -38.47
N ALA A 784 -40.22 43.97 -38.26
CA ALA A 784 -40.47 45.40 -38.47
C ALA A 784 -40.40 45.78 -39.95
N LYS A 785 -39.49 45.15 -40.70
CA LYS A 785 -39.39 45.25 -42.17
C LYS A 785 -38.91 43.93 -42.76
N CYS A 786 -39.35 43.65 -43.97
CA CYS A 786 -38.98 42.48 -44.77
C CYS A 786 -38.61 42.96 -46.16
N ASP A 787 -37.36 42.75 -46.59
CA ASP A 787 -36.83 43.23 -47.88
C ASP A 787 -37.08 44.74 -48.11
N ASN A 788 -36.84 45.53 -47.05
CA ASN A 788 -37.13 46.96 -46.97
C ASN A 788 -38.61 47.39 -47.12
N ARG A 789 -39.55 46.44 -47.08
CA ARG A 789 -41.01 46.69 -47.08
C ARG A 789 -41.64 46.37 -45.73
N ASN A 790 -42.85 46.87 -45.49
CA ASN A 790 -43.57 46.64 -44.21
C ASN A 790 -44.19 45.23 -44.11
N THR A 791 -44.28 44.51 -45.23
CA THR A 791 -44.81 43.15 -45.34
C THR A 791 -43.93 42.37 -46.32
N CYS A 792 -43.62 41.11 -46.01
CA CYS A 792 -42.89 40.25 -46.95
C CYS A 792 -43.71 40.04 -48.24
N TRP A 793 -43.03 39.94 -49.38
CA TRP A 793 -43.69 39.89 -50.69
C TRP A 793 -44.48 38.58 -50.91
N ASP A 794 -44.09 37.53 -50.21
CA ASP A 794 -44.65 36.18 -50.13
C ASP A 794 -45.65 36.01 -48.95
N LYS A 795 -46.00 37.14 -48.30
CA LYS A 795 -47.08 37.29 -47.31
C LYS A 795 -46.89 36.54 -45.98
N HIS A 796 -45.66 36.32 -45.53
CA HIS A 796 -45.42 35.94 -44.14
C HIS A 796 -46.05 36.93 -43.14
N ALA A 797 -46.69 36.38 -42.09
CA ALA A 797 -47.14 37.21 -40.97
C ALA A 797 -45.93 37.76 -40.22
N ALA A 798 -46.04 38.97 -39.68
CA ALA A 798 -44.94 39.66 -39.01
C ALA A 798 -44.51 39.02 -37.67
N THR A 799 -45.03 37.85 -37.30
CA THR A 799 -44.76 37.20 -36.00
C THR A 799 -43.59 36.24 -36.12
N LEU A 800 -42.68 36.30 -35.15
CA LEU A 800 -41.54 35.39 -35.03
C LEU A 800 -41.65 34.58 -33.74
N THR A 801 -41.52 33.26 -33.85
CA THR A 801 -41.62 32.34 -32.70
C THR A 801 -40.26 31.70 -32.41
N PRO A 802 -39.76 31.75 -31.17
CA PRO A 802 -38.52 31.05 -30.81
C PRO A 802 -38.65 29.54 -31.06
N VAL A 803 -37.68 28.96 -31.74
CA VAL A 803 -37.60 27.51 -31.94
C VAL A 803 -37.04 26.90 -30.66
N SER A 804 -37.79 26.02 -30.01
CA SER A 804 -37.30 25.32 -28.82
C SER A 804 -36.20 24.33 -29.23
N SER A 805 -35.14 24.18 -28.43
CA SER A 805 -34.04 23.23 -28.69
C SER A 805 -34.45 21.76 -28.59
N PHE A 806 -35.75 21.46 -28.55
CA PHE A 806 -36.32 20.11 -28.57
C PHE A 806 -36.99 19.74 -29.90
N ASP A 807 -37.17 20.68 -30.84
CA ASP A 807 -37.90 20.42 -32.11
C ASP A 807 -37.00 20.26 -33.34
N THR A 808 -35.68 20.17 -33.19
CA THR A 808 -34.72 19.87 -34.28
C THR A 808 -34.25 18.41 -34.30
N ALA A 809 -34.90 17.55 -33.51
CA ALA A 809 -34.71 16.10 -33.55
C ALA A 809 -36.04 15.41 -33.87
N LEU A 810 -36.54 15.62 -35.09
CA LEU A 810 -37.45 14.72 -35.79
C LEU A 810 -37.08 14.71 -37.28
#